data_AF-A0AAE0T8F5-F1
#
_entry.id   AF-A0AAE0T8F5-F1
#
_cell.length_a   1.000
_cell.length_b   1.000
_cell.length_c   1.000
_cell.angle_alpha   90.00
_cell.angle_beta   90.00
_cell.angle_gamma   90.00
#
_symmetry.space_group_name_H-M   'P 1'
#
loop_
_entity.id
_entity.type
_entity.pdbx_description
1 polymer ?
#
loop_
_entity_poly.entity_id
_entity_poly.type
_entity_poly.pdbx_seq_one_letter_code
_entity_poly.pdbx_strand_id
1 'polypeptide(L)'
;MAFLENDIAAQERFNLLLLDPSEIYFEDFSVYYYPQEFSEDDAFKKRQRGHLKICSKSIVFVPKESQYPLLKFPMKTIKNIEEKGGNLFSKIDLANKMLKIVSDQLVEMKQKNIISPYIFRKQESAEHVFSLNYVNVDDCLPQMCQLHRASTLPTADQNAMINAIVLSRQSRVKFNTSWLDDLYETIQYETQGDKITPLITNPGRIMLTNSRLYFQPFNNVDRFPVIKIKLKEVTRIIKRRFLLKQIGLEIFCRDGSTIPHLYLSLKSQQDRDILYEKLLQQPDVVIKDPGPEDWTLRWQNGFVSNYEYLLYLNCLADRSFNDLTQYPVMPWVIQDYTSTTLDLNNPSTFRDLSKPIGALNEERFKRMKERCDEMPQPKFLYGSHYSTPGFVLFYLARKAPEYVLCLQNGKFDQPDRMFNSVQETWENCLTGASDFKELIPEFYHGPADFLVKSGISNFGIRQDGRPVGDVELPPWASDPSDYVAKMREALESDYASRQIHNWIDLIFGYKQKGPAAMEANNVFYYLTYEGAVDLDSISDRNERACLEVQIMEFGQIPKQLFTKPHPHRYGNRGIPRSLSNISDSGATHDSNIVPQKSTDVFEEDNTKAKTRLPTLEDFCKMTRNSQYSLHKDVVTDIKQSPDGKCIFSVSQDSLLKMYSLEEQRQLRSITMSNMALSSCQVMPDSKTIVVGSWDNNVYFYSVEFGRILDTLRAHDDAVSCIYWQNDTLLTSSWDSTVKVWQFSPPPSLHGFVSAENMGHLDHDSGVTHMTTDADCSCVITGTKDGQIYVWDLANQHLVRQHNHHDGKVNSVLLSPEKHQLLSCGEDEYLRVLDFETGTEIFVKDVKDEIKCMKMMGNVLLTGTRSGKLQVWDIDKAQLVKEIDAHSDAVTCLHLIETGTLLTGSADRTVGLWKPANTWSPGL
;
A
#
# COMPACT_ATOMS: atom_id res chain seq x y z
N MET A 1 -10.96 2.34 10.87
CA MET A 1 -10.30 3.59 11.34
C MET A 1 -10.35 3.63 12.86
N ALA A 2 -9.39 2.98 13.51
CA ALA A 2 -9.70 2.32 14.78
C ALA A 2 -9.74 3.21 16.04
N PHE A 3 -9.22 4.44 16.04
CA PHE A 3 -9.43 5.38 17.17
C PHE A 3 -10.62 6.31 16.96
N LEU A 4 -11.07 6.47 15.71
CA LEU A 4 -12.28 7.23 15.36
C LEU A 4 -13.55 6.38 15.51
N GLU A 5 -13.43 5.06 15.41
CA GLU A 5 -14.54 4.10 15.62
C GLU A 5 -14.73 3.74 17.09
N ASN A 6 -13.69 3.89 17.93
CA ASN A 6 -13.75 3.58 19.36
C ASN A 6 -14.20 4.81 20.18
N ASP A 7 -15.48 5.14 20.07
CA ASP A 7 -16.17 6.16 20.88
C ASP A 7 -16.37 5.71 22.36
N ILE A 8 -15.49 4.84 22.87
CA ILE A 8 -15.51 4.35 24.25
C ILE A 8 -15.02 5.47 25.19
N ALA A 9 -14.11 6.33 24.74
CA ALA A 9 -13.63 7.47 25.52
C ALA A 9 -14.72 8.51 25.81
N ALA A 10 -15.79 8.57 25.00
CA ALA A 10 -16.95 9.42 25.24
C ALA A 10 -17.85 8.92 26.39
N GLN A 11 -17.71 7.65 26.81
CA GLN A 11 -18.53 7.07 27.87
C GLN A 11 -18.00 7.35 29.29
N GLU A 12 -16.71 7.68 29.45
CA GLU A 12 -16.10 7.94 30.76
C GLU A 12 -15.79 9.43 30.98
N ARG A 13 -16.10 9.91 32.18
CA ARG A 13 -15.91 11.34 32.54
C ARG A 13 -14.44 11.74 32.60
N PHE A 14 -13.55 10.81 32.95
CA PHE A 14 -12.12 11.02 33.03
C PHE A 14 -11.43 10.04 32.08
N ASN A 15 -10.53 10.57 31.25
CA ASN A 15 -9.65 9.79 30.40
C ASN A 15 -8.25 10.43 30.45
N LEU A 16 -7.24 9.73 29.91
CA LEU A 16 -5.85 10.19 29.93
C LEU A 16 -5.61 11.44 29.05
N LEU A 17 -6.53 11.79 28.13
CA LEU A 17 -6.40 12.99 27.27
C LEU A 17 -6.54 14.31 28.06
N LEU A 18 -7.16 14.26 29.25
CA LEU A 18 -7.30 15.42 30.14
C LEU A 18 -6.00 15.77 30.89
N LEU A 19 -5.02 14.88 30.81
CA LEU A 19 -3.71 15.06 31.43
C LEU A 19 -2.78 15.83 30.48
N ASP A 20 -1.81 16.54 31.06
CA ASP A 20 -0.83 17.27 30.25
C ASP A 20 0.11 16.28 29.53
N PRO A 21 0.75 16.66 28.40
CA PRO A 21 1.74 15.79 27.76
C PRO A 21 2.81 15.32 28.75
N SER A 22 3.18 14.03 28.70
CA SER A 22 4.08 13.33 29.65
C SER A 22 3.62 13.29 31.12
N GLU A 23 2.37 13.64 31.41
CA GLU A 23 1.77 13.43 32.72
C GLU A 23 1.35 11.96 32.91
N ILE A 24 1.66 11.39 34.08
CA ILE A 24 1.44 9.97 34.38
C ILE A 24 0.39 9.87 35.48
N TYR A 25 -0.64 9.08 35.24
CA TYR A 25 -1.63 8.71 36.25
C TYR A 25 -1.07 7.67 37.21
N PHE A 26 -1.19 7.91 38.52
CA PHE A 26 -0.78 6.96 39.54
C PHE A 26 -1.96 6.16 40.08
N GLU A 27 -2.79 6.79 40.90
CA GLU A 27 -3.82 6.14 41.73
C GLU A 27 -5.01 7.07 41.94
N ASP A 28 -6.12 6.51 42.43
CA ASP A 28 -7.29 7.28 42.82
C ASP A 28 -7.88 6.83 44.15
N PHE A 29 -8.52 7.80 44.81
CA PHE A 29 -9.14 7.62 46.12
C PHE A 29 -10.59 8.08 46.09
N SER A 30 -11.49 7.30 46.68
CA SER A 30 -12.89 7.73 46.83
C SER A 30 -12.99 8.78 47.92
N VAL A 31 -13.53 9.96 47.58
CA VAL A 31 -13.59 11.12 48.47
C VAL A 31 -14.97 11.79 48.46
N TYR A 32 -15.23 12.58 49.51
CA TYR A 32 -16.19 13.69 49.45
C TYR A 32 -15.45 15.02 49.36
N TYR A 33 -15.87 15.86 48.42
CA TYR A 33 -15.43 17.25 48.28
C TYR A 33 -16.44 18.19 48.94
N TYR A 34 -15.93 19.17 49.69
CA TYR A 34 -16.72 20.18 50.38
C TYR A 34 -16.52 21.54 49.68
N PRO A 35 -17.54 22.08 49.00
CA PRO A 35 -17.41 23.36 48.30
C PRO A 35 -17.18 24.52 49.27
N GLN A 36 -16.22 25.40 48.96
CA GLN A 36 -15.89 26.56 49.80
C GLN A 36 -16.96 27.66 49.84
N GLU A 37 -17.87 27.70 48.86
CA GLU A 37 -18.83 28.79 48.68
C GLU A 37 -19.96 28.81 49.73
N PHE A 38 -20.02 27.80 50.60
CA PHE A 38 -21.12 27.61 51.55
C PHE A 38 -20.62 27.63 53.00
N SER A 39 -21.53 27.99 53.92
CA SER A 39 -21.32 27.79 55.36
C SER A 39 -21.04 26.31 55.65
N GLU A 40 -20.35 25.99 56.75
CA GLU A 40 -19.92 24.60 57.05
C GLU A 40 -21.08 23.59 57.04
N ASP A 41 -22.25 23.98 57.58
CA ASP A 41 -23.48 23.16 57.58
C ASP A 41 -24.04 22.94 56.16
N ASP A 42 -24.00 23.97 55.32
CA ASP A 42 -24.51 23.90 53.95
C ASP A 42 -23.54 23.16 53.02
N ALA A 43 -22.23 23.30 53.24
CA ALA A 43 -21.19 22.56 52.54
C ALA A 43 -21.30 21.05 52.82
N PHE A 44 -21.66 20.65 54.04
CA PHE A 44 -21.90 19.25 54.39
C PHE A 44 -23.14 18.66 53.69
N LYS A 45 -24.22 19.45 53.59
CA LYS A 45 -25.44 19.06 52.86
C LYS A 45 -25.21 18.96 51.35
N LYS A 46 -24.36 19.84 50.80
CA LYS A 46 -24.01 19.92 49.38
C LYS A 46 -22.69 19.23 49.03
N ARG A 47 -22.21 18.33 49.89
CA ARG A 47 -20.96 17.60 49.65
C ARG A 47 -21.06 16.79 48.35
N GLN A 48 -19.97 16.79 47.59
CA GLN A 48 -19.92 16.13 46.30
C GLN A 48 -19.14 14.83 46.45
N ARG A 49 -19.78 13.69 46.17
CA ARG A 49 -19.09 12.39 46.12
C ARG A 49 -18.31 12.28 44.82
N GLY A 50 -17.07 11.80 44.87
CA GLY A 50 -16.27 11.60 43.68
C GLY A 50 -15.00 10.78 43.92
N HIS A 51 -14.09 10.85 42.96
CA HIS A 51 -12.77 10.24 43.01
C HIS A 51 -11.70 11.31 42.87
N LEU A 52 -10.70 11.29 43.75
CA LEU A 52 -9.52 12.13 43.69
C LEU A 52 -8.40 11.34 43.01
N LYS A 53 -7.99 11.76 41.82
CA LYS A 53 -6.99 11.13 40.98
C LYS A 53 -5.65 11.83 41.15
N ILE A 54 -4.62 11.08 41.51
CA ILE A 54 -3.25 11.59 41.68
C ILE A 54 -2.46 11.33 40.40
N CYS A 55 -1.93 12.39 39.82
CA CYS A 55 -1.10 12.35 38.63
C CYS A 55 0.26 13.02 38.90
N SER A 56 1.23 12.82 38.00
CA SER A 56 2.59 13.31 38.19
C SER A 56 2.71 14.84 38.19
N LYS A 57 1.80 15.55 37.49
CA LYS A 57 1.82 17.01 37.33
C LYS A 57 0.56 17.69 37.86
N SER A 58 -0.49 16.96 38.22
CA SER A 58 -1.74 17.50 38.72
C SER A 58 -2.49 16.53 39.63
N ILE A 59 -3.46 17.07 40.35
CA ILE A 59 -4.47 16.30 41.09
C ILE A 59 -5.82 16.61 40.44
N VAL A 60 -6.61 15.58 40.13
CA VAL A 60 -7.90 15.75 39.45
C VAL A 60 -9.02 15.17 40.30
N PHE A 61 -9.95 16.02 40.74
CA PHE A 61 -11.19 15.56 41.36
C PHE A 61 -12.27 15.35 40.30
N VAL A 62 -12.84 14.15 40.28
CA VAL A 62 -13.90 13.71 39.36
C VAL A 62 -15.18 13.48 40.15
N PRO A 63 -16.15 14.41 40.12
CA PRO A 63 -17.44 14.22 40.76
C PRO A 63 -18.21 13.06 40.14
N LYS A 64 -18.99 12.34 40.95
CA LYS A 64 -19.89 11.26 40.46
C LYS A 64 -21.04 11.82 39.62
N GLU A 65 -21.56 12.99 39.98
CA GLU A 65 -22.66 13.64 39.26
C GLU A 65 -22.14 14.46 38.08
N SER A 66 -22.69 14.21 36.89
CA SER A 66 -22.27 14.85 35.64
C SER A 66 -22.51 16.36 35.61
N GLN A 67 -23.41 16.90 36.44
CA GLN A 67 -23.72 18.33 36.49
C GLN A 67 -22.52 19.21 36.90
N TYR A 68 -21.63 18.68 37.73
CA TYR A 68 -20.46 19.40 38.24
C TYR A 68 -19.25 19.23 37.33
N PRO A 69 -18.39 20.23 37.16
CA PRO A 69 -17.15 20.09 36.38
C PRO A 69 -16.13 19.18 37.07
N LEU A 70 -15.21 18.61 36.29
CA LEU A 70 -13.97 18.04 36.82
C LEU A 70 -13.08 19.18 37.27
N LEU A 71 -12.42 19.00 38.41
CA LEU A 71 -11.53 20.00 39.00
C LEU A 71 -10.09 19.51 38.93
N LYS A 72 -9.25 20.14 38.10
CA LYS A 72 -7.82 19.85 37.99
C LYS A 72 -7.02 20.93 38.73
N PHE A 73 -6.16 20.47 39.63
CA PHE A 73 -5.23 21.26 40.44
C PHE A 73 -3.80 21.01 39.93
N PRO A 74 -3.21 21.93 39.14
CA PRO A 74 -1.83 21.77 38.69
C PRO A 74 -0.85 21.78 39.88
N MET A 75 0.08 20.82 39.95
CA MET A 75 1.03 20.71 41.07
C MET A 75 1.88 21.97 41.23
N LYS A 76 2.25 22.62 40.12
CA LYS A 76 3.02 23.88 40.12
C LYS A 76 2.31 25.05 40.78
N THR A 77 0.98 25.03 40.85
CA THR A 77 0.18 26.11 41.46
C THR A 77 -0.31 25.76 42.85
N ILE A 78 -0.05 24.55 43.32
CA ILE A 78 -0.34 24.14 44.69
C ILE A 78 0.72 24.75 45.61
N LYS A 79 0.26 25.47 46.64
CA LYS A 79 1.12 26.02 47.68
C LYS A 79 1.42 24.99 48.75
N ASN A 80 0.39 24.27 49.19
CA ASN A 80 0.53 23.30 50.26
C ASN A 80 -0.48 22.15 50.11
N ILE A 81 -0.04 20.96 50.48
CA ILE A 81 -0.88 19.76 50.64
C ILE A 81 -0.65 19.30 52.06
N GLU A 82 -1.65 19.46 52.91
CA GLU A 82 -1.52 19.18 54.33
C GLU A 82 -2.72 18.42 54.87
N GLU A 83 -2.46 17.70 55.95
CA GLU A 83 -3.52 17.18 56.80
C GLU A 83 -4.15 18.35 57.57
N LYS A 84 -5.46 18.54 57.43
CA LYS A 84 -6.21 19.47 58.28
C LYS A 84 -6.78 18.69 59.46
N GLY A 85 -6.12 18.81 60.62
CA GLY A 85 -6.69 18.42 61.91
C GLY A 85 -7.62 19.50 62.42
N GLY A 86 -8.91 19.20 62.59
CA GLY A 86 -9.85 20.17 63.19
C GLY A 86 -11.32 19.89 62.92
N ASN A 87 -12.15 20.31 63.88
CA ASN A 87 -13.59 20.12 63.99
C ASN A 87 -14.39 20.64 62.79
N LEU A 88 -14.54 19.84 61.72
CA LEU A 88 -15.65 20.05 60.77
C LEU A 88 -16.90 19.22 61.12
N PHE A 89 -16.88 18.37 62.15
CA PHE A 89 -17.99 18.06 63.10
C PHE A 89 -17.56 17.02 64.14
N SER A 90 -17.96 17.22 65.40
CA SER A 90 -18.03 16.23 66.48
C SER A 90 -19.07 15.10 66.26
N LYS A 91 -19.49 14.86 65.01
CA LYS A 91 -20.51 13.88 64.59
C LYS A 91 -20.02 12.89 63.53
N ILE A 92 -18.81 13.08 63.02
CA ILE A 92 -18.13 12.11 62.15
C ILE A 92 -17.11 11.43 63.06
N ASP A 93 -17.14 10.09 63.10
CA ASP A 93 -16.35 9.25 63.99
C ASP A 93 -14.91 9.71 64.23
N LEU A 94 -14.44 9.51 65.46
CA LEU A 94 -13.29 10.11 66.17
C LEU A 94 -11.87 9.88 65.58
N ALA A 95 -11.69 9.72 64.26
CA ALA A 95 -10.37 9.57 63.65
C ALA A 95 -10.19 10.21 62.25
N ASN A 96 -11.17 10.94 61.71
CA ASN A 96 -11.13 11.33 60.30
C ASN A 96 -10.28 12.59 60.03
N LYS A 97 -8.99 12.36 59.83
CA LYS A 97 -8.06 13.27 59.17
C LYS A 97 -8.63 13.70 57.81
N MET A 98 -8.66 14.99 57.51
CA MET A 98 -9.08 15.50 56.20
C MET A 98 -7.88 16.00 55.39
N LEU A 99 -7.97 15.83 54.08
CA LEU A 99 -6.96 16.30 53.14
C LEU A 99 -7.30 17.73 52.71
N LYS A 100 -6.33 18.63 52.85
CA LYS A 100 -6.45 20.03 52.42
C LYS A 100 -5.43 20.33 51.33
N ILE A 101 -5.91 20.85 50.21
CA ILE A 101 -5.10 21.29 49.07
C ILE A 101 -5.26 22.80 48.93
N VAL A 102 -4.17 23.57 49.07
CA VAL A 102 -4.19 25.02 48.86
C VAL A 102 -3.60 25.33 47.49
N SER A 103 -4.37 25.91 46.58
CA SER A 103 -3.94 26.19 45.19
C SER A 103 -4.23 27.62 44.77
N ASP A 104 -3.37 28.16 43.91
CA ASP A 104 -3.55 29.47 43.28
C ASP A 104 -4.30 29.42 41.93
N GLN A 105 -4.53 28.21 41.42
CA GLN A 105 -5.20 27.97 40.16
C GLN A 105 -6.08 26.72 40.23
N LEU A 106 -7.25 26.82 39.59
CA LEU A 106 -8.20 25.75 39.41
C LEU A 106 -8.59 25.66 37.93
N VAL A 107 -8.53 24.46 37.36
CA VAL A 107 -8.95 24.20 35.97
C VAL A 107 -10.23 23.38 35.99
N GLU A 108 -11.29 23.91 35.38
CA GLU A 108 -12.59 23.23 35.27
C GLU A 108 -12.77 22.63 33.88
N MET A 109 -13.24 21.38 33.82
CA MET A 109 -13.36 20.60 32.57
C MET A 109 -14.66 19.78 32.54
N LYS A 110 -15.14 19.45 31.34
CA LYS A 110 -16.26 18.51 31.07
C LYS A 110 -17.50 18.69 31.99
N GLN A 111 -17.94 19.93 32.19
CA GLN A 111 -19.19 20.20 32.90
C GLN A 111 -20.38 19.63 32.10
N LYS A 112 -21.35 18.98 32.77
CA LYS A 112 -22.45 18.22 32.12
C LYS A 112 -21.97 17.10 31.20
N ASN A 113 -20.72 16.68 31.32
CA ASN A 113 -20.04 15.75 30.41
C ASN A 113 -19.97 16.25 28.94
N ILE A 114 -19.99 17.57 28.73
CA ILE A 114 -19.87 18.18 27.40
C ILE A 114 -18.42 18.56 27.14
N ILE A 115 -17.93 18.29 25.93
CA ILE A 115 -16.58 18.68 25.50
C ILE A 115 -16.58 20.18 25.18
N SER A 116 -15.74 20.93 25.89
CA SER A 116 -15.59 22.38 25.73
C SER A 116 -14.18 22.82 26.17
N PRO A 117 -13.74 24.02 25.77
CA PRO A 117 -12.51 24.61 26.28
C PRO A 117 -12.48 24.63 27.81
N TYR A 118 -11.30 24.41 28.38
CA TYR A 118 -11.10 24.39 29.82
C TYR A 118 -11.19 25.80 30.40
N ILE A 119 -11.80 25.91 31.57
CA ILE A 119 -11.96 27.18 32.26
C ILE A 119 -10.84 27.29 33.31
N PHE A 120 -9.92 28.21 33.08
CA PHE A 120 -8.81 28.48 33.98
C PHE A 120 -9.20 29.58 34.99
N ARG A 121 -9.49 29.21 36.23
CA ARG A 121 -9.79 30.16 37.31
C ARG A 121 -8.53 30.42 38.13
N LYS A 122 -8.12 31.69 38.19
CA LYS A 122 -7.11 32.14 39.15
C LYS A 122 -7.81 32.43 40.47
N GLN A 123 -7.27 31.90 41.56
CA GLN A 123 -7.82 32.07 42.91
C GLN A 123 -6.64 32.32 43.83
N GLU A 124 -6.68 33.28 44.75
CA GLU A 124 -5.52 33.48 45.65
C GLU A 124 -5.65 32.55 46.86
N SER A 125 -4.76 31.56 46.97
CA SER A 125 -4.67 30.63 48.11
C SER A 125 -6.00 29.97 48.52
N ALA A 126 -6.79 29.49 47.55
CA ALA A 126 -8.06 28.83 47.82
C ALA A 126 -7.87 27.47 48.53
N GLU A 127 -8.74 27.15 49.50
CA GLU A 127 -8.65 25.95 50.34
C GLU A 127 -9.58 24.81 49.85
N HIS A 128 -8.96 23.83 49.23
CA HIS A 128 -9.43 22.52 48.78
C HIS A 128 -9.70 21.47 49.87
N VAL A 129 -10.90 21.25 50.43
CA VAL A 129 -11.09 20.22 51.49
C VAL A 129 -11.75 18.94 50.98
N PHE A 130 -11.13 17.80 51.31
CA PHE A 130 -11.57 16.45 50.97
C PHE A 130 -11.58 15.51 52.18
N SER A 131 -12.59 14.64 52.28
CA SER A 131 -12.59 13.50 53.21
C SER A 131 -12.50 12.17 52.44
N LEU A 132 -11.61 11.28 52.87
CA LEU A 132 -11.39 9.97 52.25
C LEU A 132 -12.37 8.93 52.84
N ASN A 133 -12.91 8.05 51.99
CA ASN A 133 -13.94 7.09 52.41
C ASN A 133 -13.40 5.77 52.96
N TYR A 134 -12.27 5.29 52.43
CA TYR A 134 -11.76 3.93 52.69
C TYR A 134 -10.27 3.87 53.06
N VAL A 135 -9.56 5.00 52.96
CA VAL A 135 -8.10 5.10 53.11
C VAL A 135 -7.79 6.27 54.03
N ASN A 136 -6.73 6.16 54.83
CA ASN A 136 -6.32 7.25 55.71
C ASN A 136 -5.48 8.28 54.96
N VAL A 137 -5.51 9.54 55.41
CA VAL A 137 -4.69 10.61 54.83
C VAL A 137 -3.19 10.26 54.88
N ASP A 138 -2.77 9.56 55.93
CA ASP A 138 -1.37 9.14 56.12
C ASP A 138 -0.84 8.22 55.00
N ASP A 139 -1.73 7.49 54.31
CA ASP A 139 -1.35 6.56 53.24
C ASP A 139 -1.11 7.29 51.91
N CYS A 140 -1.86 8.37 51.63
CA CYS A 140 -1.78 9.10 50.36
C CYS A 140 -0.92 10.37 50.43
N LEU A 141 -0.90 11.07 51.57
CA LEU A 141 -0.22 12.36 51.74
C LEU A 141 1.29 12.31 51.42
N PRO A 142 2.07 11.30 51.85
CA PRO A 142 3.50 11.25 51.53
C PRO A 142 3.78 11.23 50.03
N GLN A 143 2.99 10.48 49.25
CA GLN A 143 3.13 10.42 47.79
C GLN A 143 2.75 11.76 47.14
N MET A 144 1.66 12.38 47.59
CA MET A 144 1.24 13.70 47.10
C MET A 144 2.31 14.76 47.37
N CYS A 145 2.86 14.80 48.58
CA CYS A 145 3.94 15.71 48.95
C CYS A 145 5.23 15.44 48.17
N GLN A 146 5.54 14.17 47.89
CA GLN A 146 6.70 13.80 47.06
C GLN A 146 6.56 14.32 45.62
N LEU A 147 5.37 14.16 45.01
CA LEU A 147 5.08 14.66 43.66
C LEU A 147 5.01 16.19 43.62
N HIS A 148 4.45 16.82 44.66
CA HIS A 148 4.45 18.28 44.82
C HIS A 148 5.88 18.82 44.92
N ARG A 149 6.73 18.20 45.74
CA ARG A 149 8.16 18.53 45.80
C ARG A 149 8.83 18.37 44.44
N ALA A 150 8.55 17.31 43.70
CA ALA A 150 9.10 17.14 42.35
C ALA A 150 8.71 18.30 41.42
N SER A 151 7.51 18.86 41.55
CA SER A 151 7.05 19.99 40.73
C SER A 151 7.75 21.32 40.99
N THR A 152 8.42 21.46 42.14
CA THR A 152 9.24 22.64 42.49
C THR A 152 10.67 22.59 41.92
N LEU A 153 11.08 21.45 41.37
CA LEU A 153 12.40 21.25 40.77
C LEU A 153 12.44 21.74 39.31
N PRO A 154 13.63 22.00 38.76
CA PRO A 154 13.81 22.17 37.31
C PRO A 154 13.29 20.96 36.53
N THR A 155 12.86 21.16 35.28
CA THR A 155 12.16 20.13 34.48
C THR A 155 12.94 18.82 34.34
N ALA A 156 14.26 18.87 34.16
CA ALA A 156 15.09 17.67 34.05
C ALA A 156 15.07 16.81 35.32
N ASP A 157 15.22 17.47 36.48
CA ASP A 157 15.24 16.81 37.79
C ASP A 157 13.85 16.34 38.18
N GLN A 158 12.81 17.13 37.86
CA GLN A 158 11.41 16.73 38.00
C GLN A 158 11.15 15.43 37.23
N ASN A 159 11.52 15.36 35.96
CA ASN A 159 11.33 14.18 35.12
C ASN A 159 12.13 12.98 35.64
N ALA A 160 13.38 13.19 36.07
CA ALA A 160 14.20 12.12 36.66
C ALA A 160 13.59 11.56 37.95
N MET A 161 13.09 12.42 38.83
CA MET A 161 12.43 12.03 40.08
C MET A 161 11.13 11.25 39.80
N ILE A 162 10.29 11.74 38.89
CA ILE A 162 9.05 11.05 38.48
C ILE A 162 9.38 9.69 37.86
N ASN A 163 10.35 9.62 36.95
CA ASN A 163 10.77 8.36 36.34
C ASN A 163 11.28 7.34 37.36
N ALA A 164 12.02 7.78 38.38
CA ALA A 164 12.45 6.90 39.48
C ALA A 164 11.26 6.36 40.30
N ILE A 165 10.27 7.19 40.60
CA ILE A 165 9.03 6.78 41.28
C ILE A 165 8.27 5.75 40.44
N VAL A 166 8.12 6.02 39.14
CA VAL A 166 7.43 5.15 38.18
C VAL A 166 8.15 3.80 38.06
N LEU A 167 9.47 3.79 37.84
CA LEU A 167 10.27 2.56 37.76
C LEU A 167 10.17 1.72 39.04
N SER A 168 10.26 2.36 40.21
CA SER A 168 10.09 1.69 41.50
C SER A 168 8.72 1.02 41.60
N ARG A 169 7.66 1.70 41.17
CA ARG A 169 6.29 1.15 41.17
C ARG A 169 6.12 0.00 40.18
N GLN A 170 6.54 0.20 38.93
CA GLN A 170 6.43 -0.79 37.86
C GLN A 170 7.21 -2.09 38.18
N SER A 171 8.34 -1.98 38.89
CA SER A 171 9.11 -3.15 39.33
C SER A 171 8.37 -4.04 40.34
N ARG A 172 7.44 -3.47 41.12
CA ARG A 172 6.65 -4.19 42.13
C ARG A 172 5.41 -4.87 41.55
N VAL A 173 4.90 -4.38 40.42
CA VAL A 173 3.68 -4.91 39.79
C VAL A 173 4.04 -6.13 38.92
N LYS A 174 3.51 -7.30 39.27
CA LYS A 174 3.54 -8.51 38.44
C LYS A 174 2.24 -8.66 37.69
N PHE A 175 2.26 -9.36 36.55
CA PHE A 175 1.02 -9.70 35.84
C PHE A 175 0.13 -10.52 36.77
N ASN A 176 -1.13 -10.15 36.90
CA ASN A 176 -2.05 -10.91 37.74
C ASN A 176 -2.58 -12.13 36.96
N THR A 177 -2.06 -13.32 37.30
CA THR A 177 -2.39 -14.59 36.64
C THR A 177 -3.86 -14.99 36.79
N SER A 178 -4.64 -14.37 37.68
CA SER A 178 -6.08 -14.61 37.77
C SER A 178 -6.86 -14.11 36.54
N TRP A 179 -6.22 -13.31 35.66
CA TRP A 179 -6.85 -12.81 34.43
C TRP A 179 -6.70 -13.73 33.23
N LEU A 180 -5.94 -14.82 33.34
CA LEU A 180 -5.88 -15.88 32.33
C LEU A 180 -7.27 -16.47 32.13
N ASP A 181 -7.71 -16.63 30.89
CA ASP A 181 -9.07 -17.10 30.60
C ASP A 181 -9.16 -18.63 30.64
N ASP A 182 -8.12 -19.31 30.15
CA ASP A 182 -8.12 -20.77 30.01
C ASP A 182 -7.12 -21.42 30.98
N LEU A 183 -7.56 -22.47 31.68
CA LEU A 183 -6.74 -23.22 32.65
C LEU A 183 -5.52 -23.90 32.03
N TYR A 184 -5.52 -24.10 30.70
CA TYR A 184 -4.45 -24.75 29.95
C TYR A 184 -3.51 -23.75 29.27
N GLU A 185 -3.68 -22.45 29.51
CA GLU A 185 -2.75 -21.45 29.02
C GLU A 185 -1.38 -21.59 29.71
N THR A 186 -0.33 -21.63 28.89
CA THR A 186 1.06 -21.64 29.34
C THR A 186 1.71 -20.33 28.92
N ILE A 187 2.38 -19.67 29.87
CA ILE A 187 3.09 -18.41 29.62
C ILE A 187 4.32 -18.71 28.78
N GLN A 188 4.38 -18.11 27.59
CA GLN A 188 5.48 -18.28 26.63
C GLN A 188 6.51 -17.15 26.76
N TYR A 189 6.04 -15.94 27.01
CA TYR A 189 6.88 -14.75 27.12
C TYR A 189 6.20 -13.65 27.93
N GLU A 190 6.99 -12.93 28.73
CA GLU A 190 6.52 -11.80 29.54
C GLU A 190 7.51 -10.63 29.40
N THR A 191 7.00 -9.44 29.09
CA THR A 191 7.81 -8.22 28.99
C THR A 191 7.02 -6.99 29.39
N GLN A 192 7.68 -5.82 29.39
CA GLN A 192 7.06 -4.52 29.63
C GLN A 192 7.04 -3.72 28.32
N GLY A 193 5.99 -2.93 28.14
CA GLY A 193 5.87 -2.04 27.01
C GLY A 193 4.71 -1.07 27.19
N ASP A 194 4.60 -0.12 26.28
CA ASP A 194 3.62 0.95 26.33
C ASP A 194 2.59 0.74 25.24
N LYS A 195 1.30 0.78 25.59
CA LYS A 195 0.22 0.85 24.63
C LYS A 195 0.19 2.26 24.05
N ILE A 196 0.26 2.34 22.72
CA ILE A 196 0.25 3.59 21.97
C ILE A 196 -1.16 3.86 21.48
N THR A 197 -1.64 5.05 21.79
CA THR A 197 -2.90 5.63 21.29
C THR A 197 -2.63 7.08 20.92
N PRO A 198 -3.47 7.73 20.10
CA PRO A 198 -3.20 9.10 19.66
C PRO A 198 -2.95 10.04 20.85
N LEU A 199 -1.79 10.71 20.87
CA LEU A 199 -1.27 11.58 21.93
C LEU A 199 -0.99 10.95 23.31
N ILE A 200 -1.30 9.66 23.52
CA ILE A 200 -1.15 9.00 24.83
C ILE A 200 -0.29 7.74 24.72
N THR A 201 0.70 7.67 25.60
CA THR A 201 1.46 6.45 25.90
C THR A 201 1.01 5.90 27.25
N ASN A 202 0.43 4.69 27.26
CA ASN A 202 -0.03 4.05 28.49
C ASN A 202 0.87 2.85 28.85
N PRO A 203 1.70 2.93 29.89
CA PRO A 203 2.65 1.87 30.22
C PRO A 203 1.96 0.66 30.84
N GLY A 204 2.43 -0.53 30.49
CA GLY A 204 1.88 -1.79 30.96
C GLY A 204 2.80 -2.98 30.82
N ARG A 205 2.22 -4.15 31.07
CA ARG A 205 2.88 -5.45 31.02
C ARG A 205 2.24 -6.29 29.93
N ILE A 206 3.09 -6.86 29.07
CA ILE A 206 2.71 -7.70 27.95
C ILE A 206 2.98 -9.15 28.35
N MET A 207 1.99 -10.01 28.17
CA MET A 207 2.12 -11.44 28.43
C MET A 207 1.59 -12.23 27.24
N LEU A 208 2.44 -13.05 26.66
CA LEU A 208 2.10 -13.96 25.57
C LEU A 208 1.94 -15.37 26.14
N THR A 209 0.82 -15.99 25.83
CA THR A 209 0.55 -17.40 26.10
C THR A 209 0.50 -18.19 24.80
N ASN A 210 0.28 -19.50 24.88
CA ASN A 210 0.04 -20.35 23.72
C ASN A 210 -1.31 -20.11 23.01
N SER A 211 -2.24 -19.32 23.58
CA SER A 211 -3.58 -19.08 22.99
C SER A 211 -3.96 -17.60 22.84
N ARG A 212 -3.43 -16.73 23.71
CA ARG A 212 -3.77 -15.31 23.78
C ARG A 212 -2.56 -14.41 24.02
N LEU A 213 -2.67 -13.18 23.53
CA LEU A 213 -1.83 -12.06 23.91
C LEU A 213 -2.58 -11.16 24.90
N TYR A 214 -1.93 -10.85 26.02
CA TYR A 214 -2.46 -10.02 27.08
C TYR A 214 -1.66 -8.72 27.21
N PHE A 215 -2.37 -7.62 27.45
CA PHE A 215 -1.77 -6.35 27.87
C PHE A 215 -2.48 -5.83 29.12
N GLN A 216 -1.73 -5.68 30.22
CA GLN A 216 -2.22 -5.14 31.48
C GLN A 216 -1.57 -3.76 31.71
N PRO A 217 -2.33 -2.65 31.61
CA PRO A 217 -1.84 -1.33 32.00
C PRO A 217 -1.44 -1.31 33.48
N PHE A 218 -0.47 -0.46 33.83
CA PHE A 218 -0.11 -0.23 35.24
C PHE A 218 -1.09 0.69 35.98
N ASN A 219 -2.02 1.29 35.25
CA ASN A 219 -3.12 2.07 35.81
C ASN A 219 -4.47 1.37 35.64
N ASN A 220 -5.45 1.80 36.42
CA ASN A 220 -6.81 1.28 36.39
C ASN A 220 -7.77 2.32 35.79
N VAL A 221 -7.32 3.06 34.78
CA VAL A 221 -8.16 4.10 34.14
C VAL A 221 -9.18 3.45 33.22
N ASP A 222 -8.77 2.48 32.42
CA ASP A 222 -9.65 1.81 31.46
C ASP A 222 -10.68 0.90 32.19
N ARG A 223 -11.92 0.91 31.72
CA ARG A 223 -13.02 0.03 32.20
C ARG A 223 -12.62 -1.44 32.29
N PHE A 224 -11.81 -1.90 31.33
CA PHE A 224 -11.30 -3.25 31.27
C PHE A 224 -9.84 -3.27 31.74
N PRO A 225 -9.53 -3.94 32.86
CA PRO A 225 -8.19 -3.89 33.46
C PRO A 225 -7.12 -4.62 32.65
N VAL A 226 -7.53 -5.47 31.70
CA VAL A 226 -6.62 -6.24 30.84
C VAL A 226 -7.23 -6.36 29.45
N ILE A 227 -6.42 -6.03 28.44
CA ILE A 227 -6.68 -6.26 27.02
C ILE A 227 -6.33 -7.71 26.70
N LYS A 228 -7.26 -8.42 26.05
CA LYS A 228 -7.13 -9.84 25.69
C LYS A 228 -7.34 -10.02 24.20
N ILE A 229 -6.35 -10.55 23.50
CA ILE A 229 -6.42 -10.84 22.05
C ILE A 229 -6.21 -12.33 21.85
N LYS A 230 -7.14 -13.01 21.16
CA LYS A 230 -6.94 -14.41 20.79
C LYS A 230 -6.01 -14.50 19.61
N LEU A 231 -5.04 -15.41 19.66
CA LEU A 231 -4.03 -15.55 18.61
C LEU A 231 -4.64 -15.93 17.25
N LYS A 232 -5.70 -16.74 17.25
CA LYS A 232 -6.49 -17.09 16.05
C LYS A 232 -7.19 -15.91 15.36
N GLU A 233 -7.39 -14.81 16.08
CA GLU A 233 -8.03 -13.60 15.55
C GLU A 233 -7.00 -12.67 14.90
N VAL A 234 -5.70 -12.89 15.12
CA VAL A 234 -4.61 -12.06 14.56
C VAL A 234 -4.48 -12.30 13.06
N THR A 235 -4.58 -11.22 12.28
CA THR A 235 -4.50 -11.25 10.81
C THR A 235 -3.18 -10.69 10.29
N ARG A 236 -2.65 -9.65 10.95
CA ARG A 236 -1.39 -8.99 10.57
C ARG A 236 -0.61 -8.55 11.81
N ILE A 237 0.72 -8.62 11.72
CA ILE A 237 1.64 -8.11 12.72
C ILE A 237 2.70 -7.29 12.00
N ILE A 238 2.81 -6.02 12.36
CA ILE A 238 3.64 -5.05 11.65
C ILE A 238 4.64 -4.42 12.61
N LYS A 239 5.92 -4.50 12.25
CA LYS A 239 7.00 -3.79 12.95
C LYS A 239 6.87 -2.31 12.62
N ARG A 240 6.96 -1.44 13.62
CA ARG A 240 6.74 0.01 13.48
C ARG A 240 7.90 0.80 14.08
N ARG A 241 8.00 2.06 13.65
CA ARG A 241 8.81 3.07 14.31
C ARG A 241 7.97 3.84 15.31
N PHE A 242 8.53 4.15 16.47
CA PHE A 242 7.96 5.10 17.42
C PHE A 242 9.07 6.05 17.86
N LEU A 243 8.83 7.37 17.75
CA LEU A 243 9.85 8.40 17.98
C LEU A 243 11.15 8.18 17.18
N LEU A 244 11.02 7.85 15.89
CA LEU A 244 12.12 7.48 14.98
C LEU A 244 12.94 6.24 15.39
N LYS A 245 12.50 5.47 16.40
CA LYS A 245 13.15 4.23 16.85
C LYS A 245 12.36 3.01 16.44
N GLN A 246 13.08 1.96 16.10
CA GLN A 246 12.55 0.67 15.64
C GLN A 246 11.98 -0.20 16.80
N ILE A 247 11.15 0.39 17.67
CA ILE A 247 10.65 -0.21 18.92
C ILE A 247 9.14 -0.49 18.92
N GLY A 248 8.42 -0.11 17.86
CA GLY A 248 6.98 -0.28 17.75
C GLY A 248 6.58 -1.64 17.18
N LEU A 249 5.43 -2.15 17.62
CA LEU A 249 4.80 -3.37 17.14
C LEU A 249 3.28 -3.19 17.11
N GLU A 250 2.68 -3.24 15.93
CA GLU A 250 1.24 -3.09 15.73
C GLU A 250 0.61 -4.40 15.28
N ILE A 251 -0.45 -4.80 15.98
CA ILE A 251 -1.13 -6.08 15.82
C ILE A 251 -2.55 -5.80 15.37
N PHE A 252 -2.97 -6.40 14.26
CA PHE A 252 -4.30 -6.28 13.69
C PHE A 252 -5.04 -7.61 13.84
N CYS A 253 -6.30 -7.51 14.24
CA CYS A 253 -7.21 -8.64 14.38
C CYS A 253 -8.28 -8.62 13.29
N ARG A 254 -9.03 -9.71 13.16
CA ARG A 254 -10.16 -9.81 12.21
C ARG A 254 -11.28 -8.83 12.59
N ASP A 255 -11.97 -8.30 11.59
CA ASP A 255 -13.15 -7.45 11.79
C ASP A 255 -14.20 -8.14 12.68
N GLY A 256 -14.73 -7.41 13.65
CA GLY A 256 -15.67 -7.93 14.66
C GLY A 256 -15.02 -8.58 15.89
N SER A 257 -13.68 -8.65 15.98
CA SER A 257 -12.98 -9.04 17.21
C SER A 257 -13.23 -8.00 18.32
N THR A 258 -13.19 -8.43 19.59
CA THR A 258 -13.39 -7.52 20.74
C THR A 258 -12.38 -6.38 20.76
N ILE A 259 -11.18 -6.64 20.24
CA ILE A 259 -10.09 -5.67 20.13
C ILE A 259 -9.59 -5.77 18.69
N PRO A 260 -9.95 -4.82 17.81
CA PRO A 260 -9.60 -4.91 16.39
C PRO A 260 -8.09 -4.68 16.17
N HIS A 261 -7.43 -3.97 17.08
CA HIS A 261 -6.00 -3.67 16.96
C HIS A 261 -5.34 -3.37 18.31
N LEU A 262 -4.02 -3.51 18.35
CA LEU A 262 -3.19 -3.11 19.49
C LEU A 262 -1.83 -2.62 19.00
N TYR A 263 -1.47 -1.37 19.32
CA TYR A 263 -0.15 -0.81 19.04
C TYR A 263 0.67 -0.74 20.34
N LEU A 264 1.84 -1.38 20.34
CA LEU A 264 2.77 -1.46 21.46
C LEU A 264 4.10 -0.80 21.09
N SER A 265 4.73 -0.11 22.04
CA SER A 265 6.13 0.29 22.01
C SER A 265 6.90 -0.49 23.07
N LEU A 266 8.06 -1.02 22.72
CA LEU A 266 8.93 -1.77 23.62
C LEU A 266 10.17 -0.96 24.02
N LYS A 267 10.91 -1.43 25.02
CA LYS A 267 12.11 -0.72 25.53
C LYS A 267 13.24 -0.65 24.51
N SER A 268 13.40 -1.69 23.71
CA SER A 268 14.47 -1.81 22.72
C SER A 268 13.98 -2.51 21.46
N GLN A 269 14.74 -2.33 20.36
CA GLN A 269 14.48 -3.06 19.12
C GLN A 269 14.59 -4.57 19.31
N GLN A 270 15.53 -5.03 20.15
CA GLN A 270 15.72 -6.44 20.47
C GLN A 270 14.49 -7.03 21.16
N ASP A 271 13.93 -6.34 22.16
CA ASP A 271 12.73 -6.80 22.87
C ASP A 271 11.53 -6.91 21.91
N ARG A 272 11.42 -5.97 20.97
CA ARG A 272 10.39 -5.97 19.93
C ARG A 272 10.54 -7.15 18.98
N ASP A 273 11.76 -7.43 18.53
CA ASP A 273 12.04 -8.54 17.63
C ASP A 273 11.77 -9.89 18.31
N ILE A 274 12.13 -10.04 19.58
CA ILE A 274 11.81 -11.24 20.37
C ILE A 274 10.29 -11.44 20.48
N LEU A 275 9.53 -10.39 20.83
CA LEU A 275 8.07 -10.50 20.91
C LEU A 275 7.44 -10.85 19.56
N TYR A 276 7.91 -10.23 18.48
CA TYR A 276 7.45 -10.50 17.11
C TYR A 276 7.70 -11.96 16.71
N GLU A 277 8.92 -12.47 16.90
CA GLU A 277 9.27 -13.85 16.57
C GLU A 277 8.46 -14.84 17.41
N LYS A 278 8.27 -14.57 18.70
CA LYS A 278 7.48 -15.42 19.60
C LYS A 278 6.01 -15.48 19.21
N LEU A 279 5.44 -14.39 18.70
CA LEU A 279 4.08 -14.36 18.15
C LEU A 279 3.95 -15.21 16.89
N LEU A 280 4.90 -15.10 15.95
CA LEU A 280 4.89 -15.88 14.70
C LEU A 280 5.11 -17.38 14.93
N GLN A 281 5.81 -17.76 15.99
CA GLN A 281 6.01 -19.16 16.36
C GLN A 281 4.73 -19.83 16.89
N GLN A 282 3.66 -19.08 17.19
CA GLN A 282 2.43 -19.65 17.72
C GLN A 282 1.60 -20.32 16.60
N PRO A 283 1.08 -21.53 16.82
CA PRO A 283 0.38 -22.30 15.79
C PRO A 283 -0.92 -21.65 15.32
N ASP A 284 -1.55 -20.84 16.18
CA ASP A 284 -2.82 -20.18 15.88
C ASP A 284 -2.66 -18.89 15.05
N VAL A 285 -1.43 -18.39 14.86
CA VAL A 285 -1.17 -17.15 14.12
C VAL A 285 -0.86 -17.48 12.65
N VAL A 286 -1.82 -17.22 11.76
CA VAL A 286 -1.68 -17.44 10.31
C VAL A 286 -1.73 -16.11 9.56
N ILE A 287 -0.56 -15.60 9.19
CA ILE A 287 -0.44 -14.35 8.43
C ILE A 287 -0.38 -14.66 6.93
N LYS A 288 -1.29 -14.06 6.16
CA LYS A 288 -1.28 -14.10 4.70
C LYS A 288 -0.90 -12.72 4.17
N ASP A 289 0.40 -12.47 4.05
CA ASP A 289 0.90 -11.25 3.39
C ASP A 289 1.47 -11.63 2.02
N PRO A 290 0.84 -11.23 0.91
CA PRO A 290 1.34 -11.54 -0.43
C PRO A 290 2.62 -10.75 -0.79
N GLY A 291 3.04 -9.79 0.04
CA GLY A 291 4.26 -9.02 -0.16
C GLY A 291 4.08 -7.81 -1.09
N PRO A 292 5.05 -6.88 -1.09
CA PRO A 292 4.95 -5.60 -1.81
C PRO A 292 4.78 -5.76 -3.31
N GLU A 293 5.49 -6.70 -3.94
CA GLU A 293 5.46 -6.91 -5.39
C GLU A 293 4.07 -7.34 -5.88
N ASP A 294 3.42 -8.28 -5.19
CA ASP A 294 2.08 -8.75 -5.55
C ASP A 294 1.02 -7.65 -5.34
N TRP A 295 1.15 -6.83 -4.29
CA TRP A 295 0.28 -5.66 -4.09
C TRP A 295 0.43 -4.63 -5.21
N THR A 296 1.66 -4.31 -5.61
CA THR A 296 1.94 -3.40 -6.73
C THR A 296 1.33 -3.94 -8.02
N LEU A 297 1.54 -5.22 -8.33
CA LEU A 297 0.99 -5.85 -9.53
C LEU A 297 -0.54 -5.81 -9.57
N ARG A 298 -1.19 -6.16 -8.45
CA ARG A 298 -2.65 -6.09 -8.33
C ARG A 298 -3.18 -4.67 -8.51
N TRP A 299 -2.47 -3.67 -8.00
CA TRP A 299 -2.81 -2.27 -8.18
C TRP A 299 -2.64 -1.82 -9.65
N GLN A 300 -1.51 -2.17 -10.28
CA GLN A 300 -1.26 -1.88 -11.69
C GLN A 300 -2.34 -2.46 -12.61
N ASN A 301 -2.80 -3.68 -12.32
CA ASN A 301 -3.84 -4.38 -13.06
C ASN A 301 -5.28 -3.96 -12.68
N GLY A 302 -5.45 -3.02 -11.75
CA GLY A 302 -6.76 -2.49 -11.36
C GLY A 302 -7.56 -3.36 -10.38
N PHE A 303 -6.99 -4.45 -9.85
CA PHE A 303 -7.64 -5.27 -8.81
C PHE A 303 -7.65 -4.60 -7.43
N VAL A 304 -6.70 -3.70 -7.19
CA VAL A 304 -6.61 -2.88 -5.98
C VAL A 304 -6.81 -1.42 -6.37
N SER A 305 -7.62 -0.69 -5.60
CA SER A 305 -7.89 0.72 -5.85
C SER A 305 -6.68 1.61 -5.49
N ASN A 306 -6.60 2.83 -6.03
CA ASN A 306 -5.54 3.78 -5.67
C ASN A 306 -5.53 4.04 -4.16
N TYR A 307 -6.71 4.26 -3.56
CA TYR A 307 -6.83 4.45 -2.11
C TYR A 307 -6.29 3.28 -1.29
N GLU A 308 -6.65 2.05 -1.65
CA GLU A 308 -6.20 0.85 -0.94
C GLU A 308 -4.69 0.65 -1.06
N TYR A 309 -4.15 0.89 -2.26
CA TYR A 309 -2.72 0.82 -2.50
C TYR A 309 -1.95 1.89 -1.74
N LEU A 310 -2.43 3.14 -1.70
CA LEU A 310 -1.82 4.21 -0.91
C LEU A 310 -1.88 3.93 0.59
N LEU A 311 -2.97 3.36 1.10
CA LEU A 311 -3.03 2.90 2.50
C LEU A 311 -2.03 1.78 2.77
N TYR A 312 -1.88 0.84 1.83
CA TYR A 312 -0.88 -0.21 1.93
C TYR A 312 0.55 0.35 1.97
N LEU A 313 0.89 1.30 1.08
CA LEU A 313 2.20 1.96 1.09
C LEU A 313 2.45 2.76 2.36
N ASN A 314 1.45 3.52 2.84
CA ASN A 314 1.54 4.18 4.15
C ASN A 314 1.86 3.16 5.26
N CYS A 315 1.16 2.04 5.24
CA CYS A 315 1.37 0.96 6.19
C CYS A 315 2.77 0.33 6.05
N LEU A 316 3.30 0.11 4.85
CA LEU A 316 4.69 -0.35 4.70
C LEU A 316 5.71 0.70 5.16
N ALA A 317 5.36 1.99 5.06
CA ALA A 317 6.21 3.11 5.44
C ALA A 317 6.15 3.46 6.94
N ASP A 318 5.73 2.50 7.77
CA ASP A 318 5.53 2.59 9.22
C ASP A 318 4.43 3.55 9.68
N ARG A 319 3.57 4.05 8.80
CA ARG A 319 2.49 4.96 9.20
C ARG A 319 1.33 4.23 9.86
N SER A 320 0.73 4.86 10.88
CA SER A 320 -0.39 4.31 11.64
C SER A 320 -1.38 5.39 12.06
N PHE A 321 -2.66 5.03 12.11
CA PHE A 321 -3.73 5.87 12.66
C PHE A 321 -3.58 6.13 14.17
N ASN A 322 -2.87 5.26 14.89
CA ASN A 322 -2.70 5.37 16.34
C ASN A 322 -1.57 6.32 16.75
N ASP A 323 -0.72 6.73 15.81
CA ASP A 323 0.35 7.69 16.03
C ASP A 323 0.17 8.90 15.09
N LEU A 324 -0.30 10.02 15.64
CA LEU A 324 -0.53 11.25 14.87
C LEU A 324 0.75 11.83 14.28
N THR A 325 1.93 11.50 14.83
CA THR A 325 3.23 11.96 14.30
C THR A 325 3.60 11.24 13.01
N GLN A 326 3.00 10.07 12.78
CA GLN A 326 3.17 9.20 11.61
C GLN A 326 1.81 8.84 11.00
N TYR A 327 0.87 9.79 10.99
CA TYR A 327 -0.46 9.56 10.43
C TYR A 327 -0.37 9.26 8.92
N PRO A 328 -1.23 8.38 8.36
CA PRO A 328 -1.24 8.13 6.92
C PRO A 328 -1.45 9.41 6.12
N VAL A 329 -0.72 9.53 5.01
CA VAL A 329 -0.72 10.72 4.14
C VAL A 329 -1.37 10.36 2.81
N MET A 330 -2.22 11.24 2.31
CA MET A 330 -2.84 11.16 0.99
C MET A 330 -2.58 12.45 0.21
N PRO A 331 -2.47 12.40 -1.13
CA PRO A 331 -2.24 13.59 -1.93
C PRO A 331 -3.47 14.48 -1.96
N TRP A 332 -3.28 15.79 -2.13
CA TRP A 332 -4.30 16.59 -2.84
C TRP A 332 -4.38 16.14 -4.31
N VAL A 333 -5.58 15.77 -4.77
CA VAL A 333 -5.82 15.33 -6.16
C VAL A 333 -6.48 16.42 -6.99
N ILE A 334 -7.48 17.10 -6.43
CA ILE A 334 -8.23 18.19 -7.07
C ILE A 334 -7.54 19.52 -6.74
N GLN A 335 -7.54 20.46 -7.69
CA GLN A 335 -7.15 21.85 -7.48
C GLN A 335 -8.30 22.85 -7.71
N ASP A 336 -9.40 22.43 -8.33
CA ASP A 336 -10.59 23.25 -8.55
C ASP A 336 -11.60 23.12 -7.41
N TYR A 337 -11.65 24.15 -6.58
CA TYR A 337 -12.59 24.27 -5.46
C TYR A 337 -13.57 25.45 -5.61
N THR A 338 -13.62 26.08 -6.79
CA THR A 338 -14.43 27.29 -7.05
C THR A 338 -15.55 27.05 -8.06
N SER A 339 -15.38 26.11 -8.99
CA SER A 339 -16.39 25.79 -10.01
C SER A 339 -17.67 25.19 -9.41
N THR A 340 -18.79 25.42 -10.08
CA THR A 340 -20.10 24.84 -9.73
C THR A 340 -20.25 23.37 -10.09
N THR A 341 -19.46 22.88 -11.04
CA THR A 341 -19.45 21.47 -11.45
C THR A 341 -18.02 20.96 -11.52
N LEU A 342 -17.79 19.75 -11.00
CA LEU A 342 -16.49 19.09 -11.04
C LEU A 342 -16.38 18.24 -12.31
N ASP A 343 -15.53 18.66 -13.26
CA ASP A 343 -15.26 17.88 -14.48
C ASP A 343 -13.97 17.07 -14.34
N LEU A 344 -14.11 15.75 -14.17
CA LEU A 344 -12.98 14.83 -14.03
C LEU A 344 -12.31 14.46 -15.36
N ASN A 345 -12.83 14.93 -16.50
CA ASN A 345 -12.18 14.74 -17.80
C ASN A 345 -11.22 15.88 -18.13
N ASN A 346 -11.30 17.01 -17.41
CA ASN A 346 -10.46 18.17 -17.64
C ASN A 346 -9.15 18.06 -16.83
N PRO A 347 -7.97 18.01 -17.48
CA PRO A 347 -6.69 17.99 -16.79
C PRO A 347 -6.47 19.19 -15.84
N SER A 348 -7.09 20.35 -16.11
CA SER A 348 -6.93 21.53 -15.25
C SER A 348 -7.65 21.42 -13.90
N THR A 349 -8.51 20.42 -13.73
CA THR A 349 -9.17 20.14 -12.43
C THR A 349 -8.23 19.45 -11.46
N PHE A 350 -7.18 18.80 -11.97
CA PHE A 350 -6.25 18.00 -11.18
C PHE A 350 -4.98 18.77 -10.84
N ARG A 351 -4.46 18.50 -9.64
CA ARG A 351 -3.12 18.91 -9.24
C ARG A 351 -2.06 18.16 -10.04
N ASP A 352 -0.96 18.82 -10.34
CA ASP A 352 0.29 18.18 -10.74
C ASP A 352 0.87 17.30 -9.60
N LEU A 353 0.66 15.99 -9.71
CA LEU A 353 1.13 14.98 -8.75
C LEU A 353 2.65 14.74 -8.82
N SER A 354 3.35 15.28 -9.83
CA SER A 354 4.80 15.17 -9.95
C SER A 354 5.57 16.17 -9.09
N LYS A 355 4.86 17.14 -8.50
CA LYS A 355 5.44 18.22 -7.68
C LYS A 355 4.93 18.16 -6.24
N PRO A 356 5.77 18.47 -5.24
CA PRO A 356 5.31 18.69 -3.87
C PRO A 356 4.48 19.99 -3.76
N ILE A 357 3.66 20.13 -2.72
CA ILE A 357 2.77 21.31 -2.49
C ILE A 357 3.55 22.62 -2.63
N GLY A 358 4.75 22.67 -2.04
CA GLY A 358 5.57 23.87 -2.02
C GLY A 358 6.06 24.33 -3.39
N ALA A 359 6.06 23.46 -4.39
CA ALA A 359 6.50 23.73 -5.76
C ALA A 359 5.35 24.02 -6.74
N LEU A 360 4.08 23.98 -6.30
CA LEU A 360 2.92 24.24 -7.16
C LEU A 360 2.76 25.73 -7.52
N ASN A 361 3.06 26.62 -6.57
CA ASN A 361 3.05 28.08 -6.81
C ASN A 361 4.47 28.56 -7.13
N GLU A 362 4.68 28.99 -8.37
CA GLU A 362 6.00 29.36 -8.90
C GLU A 362 6.62 30.58 -8.18
N GLU A 363 5.83 31.61 -7.87
CA GLU A 363 6.31 32.83 -7.20
C GLU A 363 6.77 32.54 -5.77
N ARG A 364 5.99 31.72 -5.04
CA ARG A 364 6.38 31.26 -3.70
C ARG A 364 7.63 30.38 -3.78
N PHE A 365 7.63 29.43 -4.71
CA PHE A 365 8.72 28.48 -4.87
C PHE A 365 10.06 29.18 -5.13
N LYS A 366 10.07 30.22 -5.99
CA LYS A 366 11.29 31.01 -6.27
C LYS A 366 11.89 31.62 -5.00
N ARG A 367 11.07 32.27 -4.16
CA ARG A 367 11.50 32.85 -2.88
C ARG A 367 12.07 31.80 -1.92
N MET A 368 11.48 30.61 -1.90
CA MET A 368 11.95 29.51 -1.06
C MET A 368 13.28 28.94 -1.53
N LYS A 369 13.48 28.88 -2.86
CA LYS A 369 14.73 28.44 -3.47
C LYS A 369 15.86 29.42 -3.18
N GLU A 370 15.62 30.73 -3.33
CA GLU A 370 16.57 31.79 -2.96
C GLU A 370 17.00 31.68 -1.49
N ARG A 371 16.03 31.50 -0.56
CA ARG A 371 16.35 31.26 0.86
C ARG A 371 17.20 30.00 1.06
N CYS A 372 16.86 28.90 0.39
CA CYS A 372 17.61 27.65 0.49
C CYS A 372 19.06 27.80 -0.03
N ASP A 373 19.25 28.63 -1.05
CA ASP A 373 20.57 28.88 -1.64
C ASP A 373 21.48 29.69 -0.70
N GLU A 374 20.92 30.67 0.01
CA GLU A 374 21.61 31.52 1.01
C GLU A 374 21.90 30.83 2.35
N MET A 375 21.21 29.72 2.64
CA MET A 375 21.33 29.01 3.91
C MET A 375 22.65 28.22 4.05
N PRO A 376 23.22 28.13 5.27
CA PRO A 376 24.32 27.21 5.56
C PRO A 376 23.84 25.75 5.48
N GLN A 377 24.78 24.82 5.30
CA GLN A 377 24.47 23.39 5.31
C GLN A 377 24.05 22.93 6.73
N PRO A 378 23.09 22.00 6.87
CA PRO A 378 22.34 21.31 5.81
C PRO A 378 21.20 22.16 5.22
N LYS A 379 21.17 22.25 3.89
CA LYS A 379 20.13 22.99 3.13
C LYS A 379 18.79 22.25 3.13
N PHE A 380 17.70 23.02 3.18
CA PHE A 380 16.33 22.50 3.07
C PHE A 380 15.41 23.53 2.41
N LEU A 381 14.38 23.06 1.70
CA LEU A 381 13.35 23.91 1.11
C LEU A 381 12.20 24.13 2.10
N TYR A 382 11.76 23.07 2.78
CA TYR A 382 10.59 23.08 3.65
C TYR A 382 10.97 22.97 5.12
N GLY A 383 10.72 24.03 5.89
CA GLY A 383 10.93 24.03 7.34
C GLY A 383 9.77 23.37 8.13
N SER A 384 8.65 23.13 7.45
CA SER A 384 7.46 22.46 8.01
C SER A 384 7.16 21.22 7.18
N HIS A 385 6.79 20.13 7.85
CA HIS A 385 6.47 18.86 7.21
C HIS A 385 5.02 18.84 6.71
N TYR A 386 4.69 18.08 5.67
CA TYR A 386 3.34 17.99 5.10
C TYR A 386 2.33 17.21 5.97
N SER A 387 2.80 16.49 6.98
CA SER A 387 1.99 15.68 7.89
C SER A 387 2.50 15.84 9.32
N THR A 388 1.74 16.55 10.15
CA THR A 388 2.05 16.78 11.56
C THR A 388 0.81 16.49 12.40
N PRO A 389 0.95 16.19 13.71
CA PRO A 389 -0.23 16.01 14.58
C PRO A 389 -1.16 17.22 14.56
N GLY A 390 -0.59 18.44 14.50
CA GLY A 390 -1.36 19.66 14.37
C GLY A 390 -2.19 19.73 13.09
N PHE A 391 -1.66 19.23 11.97
CA PHE A 391 -2.37 19.22 10.69
C PHE A 391 -3.47 18.15 10.63
N VAL A 392 -3.21 16.97 11.19
CA VAL A 392 -4.22 15.91 11.30
C VAL A 392 -5.38 16.38 12.17
N LEU A 393 -5.08 16.97 13.33
CA LEU A 393 -6.11 17.50 14.24
C LEU A 393 -6.77 18.78 13.75
N PHE A 394 -6.11 19.56 12.88
CA PHE A 394 -6.74 20.66 12.16
C PHE A 394 -7.92 20.16 11.30
N TYR A 395 -7.73 19.06 10.57
CA TYR A 395 -8.82 18.44 9.79
C TYR A 395 -9.86 17.76 10.69
N LEU A 396 -9.41 17.05 11.72
CA LEU A 396 -10.28 16.25 12.58
C LEU A 396 -10.89 17.03 13.76
N ALA A 397 -10.76 18.36 13.81
CA ALA A 397 -11.16 19.15 14.97
C ALA A 397 -12.64 18.97 15.38
N ARG A 398 -13.53 18.71 14.40
CA ARG A 398 -14.97 18.50 14.61
C ARG A 398 -15.31 17.08 15.04
N LYS A 399 -14.51 16.09 14.61
CA LYS A 399 -14.70 14.67 14.94
C LYS A 399 -14.02 14.26 16.24
N ALA A 400 -12.86 14.83 16.51
CA ALA A 400 -11.95 14.45 17.58
C ALA A 400 -11.55 15.66 18.46
N PRO A 401 -12.51 16.47 18.98
CA PRO A 401 -12.21 17.73 19.67
C PRO A 401 -11.40 17.57 20.97
N GLU A 402 -11.55 16.44 21.69
CA GLU A 402 -10.77 16.19 22.92
C GLU A 402 -9.25 16.13 22.63
N TYR A 403 -8.86 15.59 21.46
CA TYR A 403 -7.46 15.53 21.05
C TYR A 403 -6.91 16.92 20.70
N VAL A 404 -7.72 17.78 20.08
CA VAL A 404 -7.35 19.19 19.84
C VAL A 404 -7.11 19.91 21.17
N LEU A 405 -8.04 19.76 22.12
CA LEU A 405 -7.91 20.35 23.45
C LEU A 405 -6.67 19.83 24.17
N CYS A 406 -6.38 18.52 24.08
CA CYS A 406 -5.16 17.94 24.65
C CYS A 406 -3.90 18.58 24.04
N LEU A 407 -3.80 18.65 22.70
CA LEU A 407 -2.65 19.21 22.01
C LEU A 407 -2.46 20.71 22.29
N GLN A 408 -3.54 21.47 22.43
CA GLN A 408 -3.53 22.93 22.63
C GLN A 408 -3.75 23.37 24.09
N ASN A 409 -3.43 22.51 25.05
CA ASN A 409 -3.47 22.81 26.49
C ASN A 409 -4.85 23.35 26.96
N GLY A 410 -5.93 22.72 26.52
CA GLY A 410 -7.29 22.98 26.97
C GLY A 410 -8.03 24.07 26.21
N LYS A 411 -7.47 24.62 25.14
CA LYS A 411 -8.13 25.65 24.31
C LYS A 411 -8.22 25.17 22.87
N PHE A 412 -9.18 25.70 22.12
CA PHE A 412 -9.18 25.60 20.67
C PHE A 412 -8.30 26.70 20.08
N ASP A 413 -7.98 26.56 18.79
CA ASP A 413 -7.18 27.54 18.06
C ASP A 413 -8.00 28.82 17.87
N GLN A 414 -7.34 29.86 17.38
CA GLN A 414 -8.02 31.05 16.89
C GLN A 414 -9.06 30.65 15.82
N PRO A 415 -10.31 31.11 15.93
CA PRO A 415 -11.38 30.73 15.01
C PRO A 415 -11.03 30.85 13.52
N ASP A 416 -10.29 31.89 13.13
CA ASP A 416 -9.87 32.11 11.73
C ASP A 416 -8.80 31.13 11.25
N ARG A 417 -8.04 30.51 12.16
CA ARG A 417 -7.00 29.51 11.82
C ARG A 417 -7.52 28.07 11.84
N MET A 418 -8.79 27.87 12.20
CA MET A 418 -9.42 26.56 12.17
C MET A 418 -9.77 26.15 10.73
N PHE A 419 -10.02 24.86 10.53
CA PHE A 419 -10.45 24.35 9.23
C PHE A 419 -11.87 24.82 8.93
N ASN A 420 -12.01 25.96 8.25
CA ASN A 420 -13.30 26.59 7.99
C ASN A 420 -13.82 26.34 6.59
N SER A 421 -12.94 26.29 5.59
CA SER A 421 -13.29 26.09 4.18
C SER A 421 -12.25 25.20 3.50
N VAL A 422 -12.70 24.29 2.64
CA VAL A 422 -11.82 23.46 1.80
C VAL A 422 -11.04 24.35 0.83
N GLN A 423 -11.73 25.29 0.18
CA GLN A 423 -11.13 26.22 -0.78
C GLN A 423 -10.06 27.10 -0.12
N GLU A 424 -10.39 27.74 1.00
CA GLU A 424 -9.45 28.60 1.74
C GLU A 424 -8.22 27.80 2.20
N THR A 425 -8.41 26.54 2.61
CA THR A 425 -7.31 25.65 3.01
C THR A 425 -6.39 25.33 1.84
N TRP A 426 -6.94 25.04 0.66
CA TRP A 426 -6.15 24.81 -0.55
C TRP A 426 -5.35 26.06 -0.96
N GLU A 427 -5.97 27.23 -0.97
CA GLU A 427 -5.31 28.51 -1.27
C GLU A 427 -4.19 28.83 -0.27
N ASN A 428 -4.41 28.55 1.01
CA ASN A 428 -3.40 28.69 2.07
C ASN A 428 -2.23 27.72 1.86
N CYS A 429 -2.47 26.48 1.42
CA CYS A 429 -1.41 25.55 1.06
C CYS A 429 -0.56 26.02 -0.12
N LEU A 430 -1.09 26.90 -1.00
CA LEU A 430 -0.36 27.45 -2.15
C LEU A 430 0.36 28.77 -1.85
N THR A 431 -0.16 29.57 -0.91
CA THR A 431 0.32 30.94 -0.66
C THR A 431 1.00 31.11 0.70
N GLY A 432 0.62 30.30 1.70
CA GLY A 432 1.16 30.33 3.04
C GLY A 432 2.66 30.08 3.09
N ALA A 433 3.38 30.83 3.93
CA ALA A 433 4.84 30.78 4.02
C ALA A 433 5.38 29.46 4.60
N SER A 434 4.59 28.79 5.44
CA SER A 434 4.96 27.56 6.14
C SER A 434 3.88 26.48 6.04
N ASP A 435 2.99 26.60 5.04
CA ASP A 435 1.85 25.71 4.87
C ASP A 435 2.04 24.80 3.65
N PHE A 436 2.37 23.54 3.93
CA PHE A 436 2.68 22.52 2.92
C PHE A 436 1.86 21.24 3.15
N LYS A 437 0.69 21.35 3.76
CA LYS A 437 -0.15 20.21 4.18
C LYS A 437 -0.54 19.33 2.98
N GLU A 438 -0.36 18.02 3.14
CA GLU A 438 -1.05 17.02 2.33
C GLU A 438 -2.30 16.52 3.08
N LEU A 439 -3.16 15.77 2.38
CA LEU A 439 -4.43 15.28 2.92
C LEU A 439 -4.27 14.03 3.79
N ILE A 440 -5.37 13.64 4.43
CA ILE A 440 -5.53 12.43 5.24
C ILE A 440 -6.56 11.48 4.59
N PRO A 441 -6.54 10.17 4.92
CA PRO A 441 -7.44 9.18 4.31
C PRO A 441 -8.94 9.49 4.40
N GLU A 442 -9.37 10.22 5.42
CA GLU A 442 -10.75 10.61 5.68
C GLU A 442 -11.37 11.43 4.55
N PHE A 443 -10.56 12.12 3.75
CA PHE A 443 -11.03 12.84 2.56
C PHE A 443 -11.46 11.91 1.40
N TYR A 444 -11.12 10.62 1.46
CA TYR A 444 -11.32 9.66 0.36
C TYR A 444 -12.15 8.43 0.76
N HIS A 445 -12.43 8.25 2.04
CA HIS A 445 -13.20 7.11 2.52
C HIS A 445 -13.64 7.29 3.98
N GLY A 446 -14.81 6.72 4.31
CA GLY A 446 -15.38 6.75 5.65
C GLY A 446 -16.46 7.83 5.82
N PRO A 447 -16.98 8.00 7.04
CA PRO A 447 -18.02 8.98 7.31
C PRO A 447 -17.46 10.41 7.19
N ALA A 448 -18.25 11.31 6.60
CA ALA A 448 -17.92 12.71 6.40
C ALA A 448 -18.20 13.59 7.65
N ASP A 449 -18.26 12.97 8.82
CA ASP A 449 -18.56 13.59 10.12
C ASP A 449 -17.50 14.62 10.55
N PHE A 450 -16.26 14.50 10.09
CA PHE A 450 -15.20 15.49 10.35
C PHE A 450 -15.44 16.86 9.70
N LEU A 451 -16.37 16.96 8.75
CA LEU A 451 -16.77 18.21 8.10
C LEU A 451 -17.96 18.89 8.81
N VAL A 452 -18.68 18.15 9.65
CA VAL A 452 -19.91 18.60 10.30
C VAL A 452 -19.66 18.87 11.77
N LYS A 453 -20.19 19.98 12.28
CA LYS A 453 -20.15 20.30 13.71
C LYS A 453 -21.16 19.42 14.46
N SER A 454 -20.65 18.41 15.16
CA SER A 454 -21.44 17.57 16.06
C SER A 454 -20.88 17.59 17.49
N GLY A 455 -21.75 17.64 18.50
CA GLY A 455 -21.37 17.44 19.91
C GLY A 455 -20.55 18.55 20.59
N ILE A 456 -20.24 19.67 19.91
CA ILE A 456 -19.38 20.75 20.43
C ILE A 456 -20.18 22.02 20.68
N SER A 457 -20.05 22.57 21.89
CA SER A 457 -20.83 23.74 22.35
C SER A 457 -20.48 25.02 21.58
N ASN A 458 -19.19 25.38 21.47
CA ASN A 458 -18.75 26.57 20.74
C ASN A 458 -17.25 26.50 20.36
N PHE A 459 -16.94 26.77 19.08
CA PHE A 459 -15.57 26.93 18.58
C PHE A 459 -15.09 28.39 18.58
N GLY A 460 -15.99 29.34 18.84
CA GLY A 460 -15.71 30.78 18.78
C GLY A 460 -16.31 31.45 17.56
N ILE A 461 -15.97 32.73 17.41
CA ILE A 461 -16.46 33.62 16.36
C ILE A 461 -15.26 34.15 15.59
N ARG A 462 -15.31 34.08 14.26
CA ARG A 462 -14.30 34.60 13.33
C ARG A 462 -14.25 36.13 13.36
N GLN A 463 -13.21 36.71 12.80
CA GLN A 463 -13.07 38.18 12.70
C GLN A 463 -14.19 38.83 11.87
N ASP A 464 -14.76 38.09 10.91
CA ASP A 464 -15.89 38.52 10.08
C ASP A 464 -17.25 38.47 10.83
N GLY A 465 -17.25 38.07 12.10
CA GLY A 465 -18.44 37.94 12.94
C GLY A 465 -19.22 36.64 12.75
N ARG A 466 -18.80 35.74 11.85
CA ARG A 466 -19.46 34.44 11.66
C ARG A 466 -19.00 33.44 12.71
N PRO A 467 -19.91 32.63 13.30
CA PRO A 467 -19.50 31.55 14.19
C PRO A 467 -18.81 30.42 13.40
N VAL A 468 -17.85 29.74 14.02
CA VAL A 468 -17.26 28.53 13.43
C VAL A 468 -18.27 27.39 13.52
N GLY A 469 -18.71 26.93 12.34
CA GLY A 469 -19.72 25.90 12.14
C GLY A 469 -19.20 24.72 11.31
N ASP A 470 -20.07 24.19 10.45
CA ASP A 470 -19.70 23.19 9.44
C ASP A 470 -18.63 23.76 8.50
N VAL A 471 -17.83 22.87 7.90
CA VAL A 471 -16.83 23.27 6.92
C VAL A 471 -17.52 23.70 5.63
N GLU A 472 -17.16 24.87 5.11
CA GLU A 472 -17.61 25.35 3.81
C GLU A 472 -17.05 24.45 2.70
N LEU A 473 -17.98 23.81 1.99
CA LEU A 473 -17.66 22.90 0.89
C LEU A 473 -17.60 23.65 -0.44
N PRO A 474 -16.88 23.10 -1.43
CA PRO A 474 -16.86 23.64 -2.79
C PRO A 474 -18.27 23.64 -3.41
N PRO A 475 -18.58 24.58 -4.33
CA PRO A 475 -19.92 24.68 -4.92
C PRO A 475 -20.39 23.43 -5.66
N TRP A 476 -19.46 22.59 -6.13
CA TRP A 476 -19.76 21.33 -6.81
C TRP A 476 -20.18 20.19 -5.87
N ALA A 477 -20.05 20.34 -4.55
CA ALA A 477 -20.48 19.33 -3.57
C ALA A 477 -21.82 19.73 -2.93
N SER A 478 -22.81 18.83 -2.96
CA SER A 478 -24.12 19.09 -2.35
C SER A 478 -24.08 19.01 -0.83
N ASP A 479 -23.32 18.06 -0.31
CA ASP A 479 -23.23 17.73 1.10
C ASP A 479 -21.88 17.06 1.41
N PRO A 480 -21.53 16.89 2.70
CA PRO A 480 -20.24 16.30 3.09
C PRO A 480 -19.99 14.89 2.54
N SER A 481 -21.03 14.06 2.39
CA SER A 481 -20.87 12.68 1.89
C SER A 481 -20.62 12.69 0.38
N ASP A 482 -21.34 13.53 -0.36
CA ASP A 482 -21.11 13.78 -1.79
C ASP A 482 -19.70 14.33 -2.04
N TYR A 483 -19.21 15.25 -1.19
CA TYR A 483 -17.83 15.73 -1.25
C TYR A 483 -16.79 14.60 -1.15
N VAL A 484 -16.89 13.75 -0.12
CA VAL A 484 -15.96 12.62 0.07
C VAL A 484 -16.07 11.61 -1.09
N ALA A 485 -17.29 11.35 -1.59
CA ALA A 485 -17.51 10.48 -2.73
C ALA A 485 -16.82 11.01 -4.01
N LYS A 486 -16.98 12.29 -4.32
CA LYS A 486 -16.33 12.95 -5.47
C LYS A 486 -14.82 13.04 -5.33
N MET A 487 -14.31 13.26 -4.11
CA MET A 487 -12.88 13.18 -3.83
C MET A 487 -12.34 11.76 -4.10
N ARG A 488 -13.08 10.71 -3.68
CA ARG A 488 -12.72 9.32 -4.00
C ARG A 488 -12.78 9.04 -5.49
N GLU A 489 -13.81 9.50 -6.18
CA GLU A 489 -13.93 9.37 -7.63
C GLU A 489 -12.77 10.04 -8.37
N ALA A 490 -12.38 11.25 -7.95
CA ALA A 490 -11.22 11.95 -8.51
C ALA A 490 -9.92 11.18 -8.28
N LEU A 491 -9.70 10.61 -7.08
CA LEU A 491 -8.53 9.78 -6.78
C LEU A 491 -8.50 8.50 -7.63
N GLU A 492 -9.64 7.88 -7.91
CA GLU A 492 -9.74 6.65 -8.72
C GLU A 492 -9.88 6.93 -10.23
N SER A 493 -9.94 8.20 -10.63
CA SER A 493 -10.03 8.60 -12.04
C SER A 493 -8.83 8.09 -12.87
N ASP A 494 -9.03 7.98 -14.18
CA ASP A 494 -7.96 7.59 -15.11
C ASP A 494 -6.80 8.58 -15.10
N TYR A 495 -7.09 9.88 -14.96
CA TYR A 495 -6.06 10.91 -14.89
C TYR A 495 -5.17 10.72 -13.66
N ALA A 496 -5.78 10.64 -12.47
CA ALA A 496 -5.04 10.43 -11.23
C ALA A 496 -4.28 9.10 -11.24
N SER A 497 -4.92 8.03 -11.71
CA SER A 497 -4.32 6.68 -11.82
C SER A 497 -3.04 6.66 -12.65
N ARG A 498 -2.99 7.38 -13.77
CA ARG A 498 -1.79 7.48 -14.61
C ARG A 498 -0.66 8.23 -13.93
N GLN A 499 -0.96 9.18 -13.04
CA GLN A 499 0.02 10.11 -12.48
C GLN A 499 0.42 9.84 -11.02
N ILE A 500 -0.34 9.02 -10.29
CA ILE A 500 -0.14 8.80 -8.84
C ILE A 500 1.22 8.18 -8.49
N HIS A 501 1.83 7.41 -9.40
CA HIS A 501 3.19 6.88 -9.23
C HIS A 501 4.24 7.99 -9.03
N ASN A 502 4.06 9.16 -9.65
CA ASN A 502 4.94 10.31 -9.46
C ASN A 502 4.85 10.88 -8.04
N TRP A 503 3.65 10.91 -7.45
CA TRP A 503 3.48 11.33 -6.06
C TRP A 503 4.06 10.31 -5.09
N ILE A 504 3.89 9.01 -5.39
CA ILE A 504 4.53 7.93 -4.63
C ILE A 504 6.05 8.08 -4.65
N ASP A 505 6.66 8.47 -5.78
CA ASP A 505 8.10 8.73 -5.86
C ASP A 505 8.57 9.86 -4.93
N LEU A 506 7.77 10.91 -4.75
CA LEU A 506 8.07 12.01 -3.83
C LEU A 506 7.98 11.58 -2.36
N ILE A 507 6.94 10.83 -2.01
CA ILE A 507 6.63 10.54 -0.61
C ILE A 507 7.31 9.28 -0.10
N PHE A 508 7.35 8.21 -0.91
CA PHE A 508 7.86 6.88 -0.52
C PHE A 508 9.02 6.39 -1.40
N GLY A 509 9.22 6.96 -2.58
CA GLY A 509 10.17 6.46 -3.58
C GLY A 509 11.49 7.23 -3.64
N TYR A 510 12.11 7.20 -4.81
CA TYR A 510 13.49 7.63 -4.98
C TYR A 510 13.69 9.16 -4.90
N LYS A 511 12.62 9.95 -5.09
CA LYS A 511 12.64 11.43 -4.98
C LYS A 511 12.43 11.94 -3.56
N GLN A 512 12.42 11.05 -2.55
CA GLN A 512 12.27 11.43 -1.14
C GLN A 512 13.55 12.04 -0.53
N LYS A 513 14.73 11.56 -0.93
CA LYS A 513 16.03 12.00 -0.39
C LYS A 513 17.15 11.98 -1.45
N GLY A 514 18.28 12.61 -1.13
CA GLY A 514 19.46 12.63 -2.01
C GLY A 514 19.32 13.59 -3.20
N PRO A 515 20.15 13.42 -4.26
CA PRO A 515 20.15 14.31 -5.42
C PRO A 515 18.81 14.39 -6.14
N ALA A 516 18.11 13.26 -6.29
CA ALA A 516 16.79 13.21 -6.91
C ALA A 516 15.75 14.05 -6.17
N ALA A 517 15.84 14.15 -4.84
CA ALA A 517 14.97 15.04 -4.05
C ALA A 517 15.29 16.52 -4.27
N MET A 518 16.56 16.89 -4.47
CA MET A 518 16.94 18.27 -4.80
C MET A 518 16.43 18.67 -6.18
N GLU A 519 16.55 17.78 -7.17
CA GLU A 519 16.01 18.00 -8.52
C GLU A 519 14.49 18.09 -8.54
N ALA A 520 13.81 17.23 -7.77
CA ALA A 520 12.35 17.25 -7.60
C ALA A 520 11.85 18.34 -6.63
N ASN A 521 12.76 19.16 -6.06
CA ASN A 521 12.46 20.21 -5.08
C ASN A 521 11.73 19.71 -3.82
N ASN A 522 12.05 18.52 -3.35
CA ASN A 522 11.34 17.78 -2.30
C ASN A 522 12.19 17.60 -1.03
N VAL A 523 12.87 18.65 -0.57
CA VAL A 523 13.81 18.59 0.56
C VAL A 523 13.25 19.27 1.81
N PHE A 524 13.07 18.50 2.88
CA PHE A 524 12.54 18.96 4.17
C PHE A 524 13.65 19.18 5.19
N TYR A 525 13.28 19.72 6.35
CA TYR A 525 14.19 19.91 7.46
C TYR A 525 14.81 18.59 7.92
N TYR A 526 16.14 18.54 8.07
CA TYR A 526 16.91 17.31 8.23
C TYR A 526 16.47 16.43 9.42
N LEU A 527 15.99 17.02 10.52
CA LEU A 527 15.49 16.26 11.69
C LEU A 527 14.22 15.45 11.42
N THR A 528 13.53 15.69 10.31
CA THR A 528 12.34 14.93 9.93
C THR A 528 12.67 13.59 9.27
N TYR A 529 13.92 13.38 8.85
CA TYR A 529 14.38 12.15 8.19
C TYR A 529 14.82 11.10 9.21
N GLU A 530 14.57 9.84 8.88
CA GLU A 530 15.06 8.70 9.66
C GLU A 530 16.59 8.67 9.72
N GLY A 531 17.13 8.38 10.91
CA GLY A 531 18.58 8.26 11.13
C GLY A 531 19.33 9.59 11.22
N ALA A 532 18.65 10.74 11.13
CA ALA A 532 19.28 12.05 11.27
C ALA A 532 19.82 12.32 12.68
N VAL A 533 19.16 11.77 13.70
CA VAL A 533 19.56 11.88 15.11
C VAL A 533 19.43 10.52 15.78
N ASP A 534 20.51 10.07 16.42
CA ASP A 534 20.46 8.96 17.36
C ASP A 534 20.22 9.50 18.78
N LEU A 535 18.96 9.42 19.22
CA LEU A 535 18.55 9.87 20.55
C LEU A 535 19.30 9.17 21.70
N ASP A 536 19.80 7.95 21.48
CA ASP A 536 20.53 7.19 22.50
C ASP A 536 22.02 7.56 22.59
N SER A 537 22.56 8.20 21.56
CA SER A 537 23.91 8.77 21.58
C SER A 537 24.02 10.07 22.38
N ILE A 538 22.90 10.76 22.63
CA ILE A 538 22.88 12.07 23.29
C ILE A 538 22.96 11.89 24.81
N SER A 539 24.05 12.39 25.40
CA SER A 539 24.29 12.33 26.84
C SER A 539 23.54 13.42 27.64
N ASP A 540 23.29 14.59 27.05
CA ASP A 540 22.55 15.65 27.71
C ASP A 540 21.03 15.37 27.70
N ARG A 541 20.46 15.27 28.89
CA ARG A 541 19.03 14.99 29.10
C ARG A 541 18.14 16.11 28.59
N ASN A 542 18.59 17.37 28.65
CA ASN A 542 17.82 18.51 28.19
C ASN A 542 17.75 18.57 26.66
N GLU A 543 18.91 18.40 26.01
CA GLU A 543 19.00 18.31 24.56
C GLU A 543 18.16 17.16 24.00
N ARG A 544 18.26 15.97 24.61
CA ARG A 544 17.44 14.82 24.24
C ARG A 544 15.94 15.10 24.36
N ALA A 545 15.49 15.68 25.47
CA ALA A 545 14.09 16.01 25.67
C ALA A 545 13.59 17.06 24.65
N CYS A 546 14.43 18.05 24.30
CA CYS A 546 14.11 19.05 23.29
C CYS A 546 13.91 18.42 21.91
N LEU A 547 14.81 17.52 21.51
CA LEU A 547 14.72 16.81 20.24
C LEU A 547 13.53 15.84 20.17
N GLU A 548 13.22 15.15 21.27
CA GLU A 548 12.02 14.30 21.36
C GLU A 548 10.74 15.13 21.15
N VAL A 549 10.62 16.30 21.79
CA VAL A 549 9.49 17.22 21.58
C VAL A 549 9.43 17.70 20.14
N GLN A 550 10.57 18.06 19.55
CA GLN A 550 10.63 18.49 18.16
C GLN A 550 10.16 17.39 17.19
N ILE A 551 10.58 16.14 17.40
CA ILE A 551 10.12 14.98 16.60
C ILE A 551 8.61 14.75 16.76
N MET A 552 8.08 14.95 17.97
CA MET A 552 6.66 14.79 18.26
C MET A 552 5.80 15.90 17.63
N GLU A 553 6.28 17.14 17.57
CA GLU A 553 5.48 18.28 17.10
C GLU A 553 5.60 18.52 15.58
N PHE A 554 6.78 18.32 14.99
CA PHE A 554 7.08 18.76 13.63
C PHE A 554 6.90 17.68 12.55
N GLY A 555 6.43 16.48 12.92
CA GLY A 555 6.12 15.38 12.00
C GLY A 555 7.34 14.63 11.49
N GLN A 556 7.11 13.44 10.93
CA GLN A 556 8.16 12.51 10.51
C GLN A 556 7.97 12.10 9.05
N ILE A 557 9.08 12.02 8.29
CA ILE A 557 9.07 11.53 6.90
C ILE A 557 8.80 10.02 6.91
N PRO A 558 7.95 9.49 6.00
CA PRO A 558 7.69 8.06 5.91
C PRO A 558 8.98 7.30 5.57
N LYS A 559 9.06 6.01 5.92
CA LYS A 559 10.19 5.19 5.52
C LYS A 559 10.26 5.14 3.98
N GLN A 560 11.45 5.33 3.42
CA GLN A 560 11.66 5.16 1.99
C GLN A 560 11.46 3.68 1.63
N LEU A 561 10.54 3.41 0.72
CA LEU A 561 10.19 2.06 0.27
C LEU A 561 10.93 1.68 -1.02
N PHE A 562 11.09 2.64 -1.93
CA PHE A 562 11.63 2.39 -3.27
C PHE A 562 12.82 3.30 -3.57
N THR A 563 13.82 2.75 -4.26
CA THR A 563 15.02 3.48 -4.71
C THR A 563 15.05 3.68 -6.23
N LYS A 564 14.13 3.03 -6.96
CA LYS A 564 13.90 3.19 -8.39
C LYS A 564 12.55 3.90 -8.62
N PRO A 565 12.31 4.46 -9.81
CA PRO A 565 11.02 5.03 -10.18
C PRO A 565 9.88 4.02 -9.97
N HIS A 566 8.78 4.49 -9.39
CA HIS A 566 7.62 3.64 -9.11
C HIS A 566 6.89 3.25 -10.42
N PRO A 567 6.49 1.97 -10.59
CA PRO A 567 5.74 1.53 -11.76
C PRO A 567 4.43 2.30 -11.97
N HIS A 568 4.03 2.48 -13.22
CA HIS A 568 2.78 3.15 -13.57
C HIS A 568 1.57 2.19 -13.47
N ARG A 569 0.39 2.73 -13.17
CA ARG A 569 -0.86 1.95 -13.22
C ARG A 569 -1.34 1.83 -14.66
N TYR A 570 -1.74 0.64 -15.08
CA TYR A 570 -2.35 0.47 -16.40
C TYR A 570 -3.72 1.15 -16.39
N GLY A 571 -4.04 1.92 -17.45
CA GLY A 571 -5.31 2.64 -17.55
C GLY A 571 -6.52 1.71 -17.41
N ASN A 572 -7.61 2.20 -16.81
CA ASN A 572 -8.75 1.40 -16.39
C ASN A 572 -9.54 0.90 -17.63
N ARG A 573 -9.23 -0.27 -18.16
CA ARG A 573 -10.16 -0.99 -19.05
C ARG A 573 -11.22 -1.67 -18.17
N GLY A 574 -12.23 -0.88 -17.78
CA GLY A 574 -13.53 -1.31 -17.25
C GLY A 574 -13.51 -2.47 -16.24
N ILE A 575 -13.45 -2.16 -14.95
CA ILE A 575 -13.77 -3.12 -13.90
C ILE A 575 -15.25 -3.53 -14.03
N PRO A 576 -15.62 -4.83 -14.03
CA PRO A 576 -17.01 -5.25 -13.92
C PRO A 576 -17.57 -4.76 -12.58
N ARG A 577 -18.63 -3.95 -12.63
CA ARG A 577 -19.43 -3.59 -11.44
C ARG A 577 -20.06 -4.84 -10.85
N SER A 578 -19.37 -5.51 -9.95
CA SER A 578 -19.95 -6.48 -9.02
C SER A 578 -18.95 -6.72 -7.90
N LEU A 579 -19.10 -5.97 -6.80
CA LEU A 579 -18.69 -6.34 -5.44
C LEU A 579 -19.21 -5.31 -4.40
N SER A 580 -20.44 -4.83 -4.59
CA SER A 580 -21.21 -4.19 -3.52
C SER A 580 -22.42 -5.08 -3.24
N ASN A 581 -22.31 -5.95 -2.24
CA ASN A 581 -23.40 -6.44 -1.38
C ASN A 581 -22.94 -7.66 -0.55
N ILE A 582 -22.17 -7.39 0.49
CA ILE A 582 -22.13 -8.12 1.76
C ILE A 582 -21.85 -6.99 2.77
N SER A 583 -22.76 -6.50 3.61
CA SER A 583 -23.79 -7.11 4.45
C SER A 583 -24.73 -6.00 4.96
N ASP A 584 -26.05 -6.23 5.02
CA ASP A 584 -26.79 -6.07 6.28
C ASP A 584 -28.21 -6.66 6.16
N SER A 585 -28.66 -7.31 7.22
CA SER A 585 -30.00 -7.91 7.33
C SER A 585 -30.71 -7.36 8.56
N GLY A 586 -31.86 -6.73 8.37
CA GLY A 586 -32.81 -6.46 9.47
C GLY A 586 -33.98 -5.53 9.12
N ALA A 587 -35.20 -6.11 9.19
CA ALA A 587 -36.52 -5.48 9.40
C ALA A 587 -37.44 -5.13 8.19
N THR A 588 -38.28 -6.12 7.86
CA THR A 588 -39.74 -6.09 7.58
C THR A 588 -40.45 -4.77 7.20
N HIS A 589 -41.07 -4.73 6.00
CA HIS A 589 -42.54 -4.69 5.81
C HIS A 589 -42.95 -4.79 4.32
N ASP A 590 -44.07 -5.48 4.08
CA ASP A 590 -44.72 -5.79 2.80
C ASP A 590 -45.02 -4.59 1.88
N SER A 591 -44.88 -4.81 0.57
CA SER A 591 -46.01 -4.72 -0.38
C SER A 591 -45.62 -5.13 -1.81
N ASN A 592 -46.55 -5.84 -2.44
CA ASN A 592 -46.49 -6.49 -3.75
C ASN A 592 -46.10 -5.57 -4.92
N ILE A 593 -45.08 -5.96 -5.70
CA ILE A 593 -45.04 -5.67 -7.15
C ILE A 593 -44.49 -6.90 -7.90
N VAL A 594 -45.34 -7.42 -8.80
CA VAL A 594 -45.11 -8.53 -9.73
C VAL A 594 -44.02 -8.15 -10.75
N PRO A 595 -43.04 -9.02 -11.09
CA PRO A 595 -42.09 -8.70 -12.13
C PRO A 595 -42.75 -8.88 -13.51
N GLN A 596 -43.12 -7.76 -14.13
CA GLN A 596 -43.47 -7.72 -15.55
C GLN A 596 -42.20 -7.80 -16.40
N LYS A 597 -42.23 -8.73 -17.36
CA LYS A 597 -41.34 -8.77 -18.51
C LYS A 597 -41.52 -7.51 -19.35
N SER A 598 -40.43 -6.80 -19.60
CA SER A 598 -40.26 -5.89 -20.74
C SER A 598 -38.89 -6.22 -21.35
N THR A 599 -38.82 -6.99 -22.44
CA THR A 599 -38.92 -6.55 -23.84
C THR A 599 -37.96 -5.40 -24.17
N ASP A 600 -36.68 -5.74 -24.38
CA ASP A 600 -35.83 -4.98 -25.28
C ASP A 600 -35.81 -5.70 -26.63
N VAL A 601 -36.62 -5.17 -27.55
CA VAL A 601 -36.52 -5.41 -28.98
C VAL A 601 -35.77 -4.21 -29.54
N PHE A 602 -34.53 -4.45 -29.98
CA PHE A 602 -33.95 -3.93 -31.22
C PHE A 602 -32.75 -4.83 -31.56
N GLU A 603 -33.07 -6.00 -32.10
CA GLU A 603 -32.19 -6.70 -33.04
C GLU A 603 -32.26 -5.93 -34.36
N GLU A 604 -31.15 -5.30 -34.75
CA GLU A 604 -30.83 -5.18 -36.16
C GLU A 604 -29.83 -6.28 -36.51
N ASP A 605 -30.28 -7.16 -37.40
CA ASP A 605 -29.51 -8.19 -38.08
C ASP A 605 -28.17 -7.64 -38.59
N ASN A 606 -27.08 -8.14 -38.01
CA ASN A 606 -25.80 -8.23 -38.71
C ASN A 606 -25.23 -9.63 -38.51
N THR A 607 -25.62 -10.49 -39.44
CA THR A 607 -25.08 -11.83 -39.68
C THR A 607 -23.59 -11.75 -40.06
N LYS A 608 -22.71 -11.74 -39.05
CA LYS A 608 -21.38 -12.35 -39.12
C LYS A 608 -21.07 -12.96 -37.76
N ALA A 609 -21.08 -14.30 -37.69
CA ALA A 609 -20.62 -15.05 -36.53
C ALA A 609 -19.19 -14.64 -36.18
N LYS A 610 -19.01 -13.81 -35.14
CA LYS A 610 -17.69 -13.54 -34.55
C LYS A 610 -17.38 -14.68 -33.59
N THR A 611 -16.36 -15.46 -33.94
CA THR A 611 -15.76 -16.53 -33.13
C THR A 611 -15.37 -15.98 -31.75
N ARG A 612 -15.92 -16.55 -30.68
CA ARG A 612 -15.54 -16.19 -29.29
C ARG A 612 -14.10 -16.63 -29.03
N LEU A 613 -13.24 -15.71 -28.58
CA LEU A 613 -11.86 -16.05 -28.18
C LEU A 613 -11.88 -16.99 -26.94
N PRO A 614 -11.02 -18.02 -26.90
CA PRO A 614 -10.98 -18.97 -25.78
C PRO A 614 -10.55 -18.29 -24.46
N THR A 615 -11.19 -18.67 -23.36
CA THR A 615 -10.92 -18.12 -22.01
C THR A 615 -9.91 -18.97 -21.24
N LEU A 616 -9.36 -18.45 -20.13
CA LEU A 616 -8.37 -19.14 -19.30
C LEU A 616 -8.86 -20.51 -18.80
N GLU A 617 -10.16 -20.65 -18.51
CA GLU A 617 -10.77 -21.92 -18.12
C GLU A 617 -10.75 -22.97 -19.25
N ASP A 618 -10.83 -22.52 -20.51
CA ASP A 618 -10.80 -23.41 -21.68
C ASP A 618 -9.40 -24.01 -21.88
N PHE A 619 -8.34 -23.24 -21.62
CA PHE A 619 -6.96 -23.75 -21.64
C PHE A 619 -6.66 -24.68 -20.47
N CYS A 620 -7.24 -24.41 -19.29
CA CYS A 620 -7.10 -25.29 -18.14
C CYS A 620 -7.76 -26.67 -18.36
N LYS A 621 -8.73 -26.75 -19.29
CA LYS A 621 -9.40 -28.01 -19.68
C LYS A 621 -8.89 -28.57 -21.01
N MET A 622 -7.72 -28.16 -21.51
CA MET A 622 -7.17 -28.73 -22.74
C MET A 622 -6.97 -30.24 -22.63
N THR A 623 -7.34 -30.93 -23.70
CA THR A 623 -7.12 -32.37 -23.85
C THR A 623 -6.30 -32.64 -25.10
N ARG A 624 -5.44 -33.66 -25.03
CA ARG A 624 -4.63 -34.11 -26.15
C ARG A 624 -5.54 -34.79 -27.16
N ASN A 625 -5.64 -34.25 -28.37
CA ASN A 625 -6.49 -34.81 -29.41
C ASN A 625 -5.74 -35.88 -30.21
N SER A 626 -4.55 -35.56 -30.69
CA SER A 626 -3.72 -36.47 -31.49
C SER A 626 -2.23 -36.25 -31.24
N GLN A 627 -1.43 -37.31 -31.38
CA GLN A 627 0.03 -37.27 -31.37
C GLN A 627 0.57 -37.97 -32.62
N TYR A 628 1.48 -37.31 -33.33
CA TYR A 628 2.06 -37.82 -34.58
C TYR A 628 3.57 -37.95 -34.44
N SER A 629 4.13 -39.13 -34.69
CA SER A 629 5.59 -39.33 -34.82
C SER A 629 5.99 -39.08 -36.27
N LEU A 630 6.26 -37.82 -36.59
CA LEU A 630 6.57 -37.40 -37.95
C LEU A 630 8.06 -37.49 -38.25
N HIS A 631 8.95 -37.17 -37.32
CA HIS A 631 10.38 -37.03 -37.61
C HIS A 631 11.24 -38.12 -36.98
N LYS A 632 12.49 -38.24 -37.46
CA LYS A 632 13.49 -39.16 -36.89
C LYS A 632 14.34 -38.52 -35.81
N ASP A 633 14.32 -37.19 -35.75
CA ASP A 633 15.08 -36.38 -34.80
C ASP A 633 14.20 -35.27 -34.20
N VAL A 634 14.79 -34.40 -33.37
CA VAL A 634 14.13 -33.31 -32.67
C VAL A 634 13.37 -32.41 -33.64
N VAL A 635 12.11 -32.10 -33.31
CA VAL A 635 11.30 -31.12 -34.07
C VAL A 635 11.73 -29.71 -33.61
N THR A 636 12.13 -28.85 -34.53
CA THR A 636 12.68 -27.51 -34.20
C THR A 636 11.63 -26.41 -34.25
N ASP A 637 10.72 -26.46 -35.22
CA ASP A 637 9.62 -25.50 -35.35
C ASP A 637 8.41 -26.12 -36.08
N ILE A 638 7.22 -25.58 -35.81
CA ILE A 638 5.94 -26.04 -36.34
C ILE A 638 5.05 -24.84 -36.68
N LYS A 639 4.40 -24.88 -37.84
CA LYS A 639 3.37 -23.90 -38.23
C LYS A 639 2.16 -24.58 -38.86
N GLN A 640 0.99 -23.99 -38.67
CA GLN A 640 -0.21 -24.39 -39.41
C GLN A 640 -0.36 -23.51 -40.66
N SER A 641 -0.94 -24.08 -41.72
CA SER A 641 -1.42 -23.30 -42.85
C SER A 641 -2.58 -22.36 -42.42
N PRO A 642 -2.70 -21.16 -43.01
CA PRO A 642 -3.81 -20.23 -42.74
C PRO A 642 -5.21 -20.81 -42.96
N ASP A 643 -5.35 -21.79 -43.85
CA ASP A 643 -6.60 -22.52 -44.10
C ASP A 643 -6.94 -23.56 -43.01
N GLY A 644 -6.03 -23.80 -42.06
CA GLY A 644 -6.18 -24.75 -40.96
C GLY A 644 -6.06 -26.22 -41.36
N LYS A 645 -5.77 -26.53 -42.63
CA LYS A 645 -5.84 -27.90 -43.18
C LYS A 645 -4.54 -28.69 -43.04
N CYS A 646 -3.41 -28.02 -43.05
CA CYS A 646 -2.09 -28.65 -43.06
C CYS A 646 -1.21 -28.17 -41.91
N ILE A 647 -0.36 -29.06 -41.41
CA ILE A 647 0.71 -28.77 -40.47
C ILE A 647 2.05 -28.91 -41.20
N PHE A 648 2.91 -27.92 -41.02
CA PHE A 648 4.30 -27.94 -41.45
C PHE A 648 5.20 -28.10 -40.24
N SER A 649 6.10 -29.08 -40.30
CA SER A 649 7.09 -29.33 -39.26
C SER A 649 8.48 -29.42 -39.85
N VAL A 650 9.44 -28.79 -39.18
CA VAL A 650 10.87 -28.86 -39.50
C VAL A 650 11.63 -29.50 -38.35
N SER A 651 12.73 -30.16 -38.67
CA SER A 651 13.47 -30.97 -37.71
C SER A 651 14.98 -30.94 -37.99
N GLN A 652 15.74 -31.37 -36.99
CA GLN A 652 17.18 -31.62 -37.11
C GLN A 652 17.52 -32.76 -38.08
N ASP A 653 16.54 -33.58 -38.49
CA ASP A 653 16.71 -34.61 -39.53
C ASP A 653 16.80 -34.06 -40.97
N SER A 654 16.92 -32.73 -41.12
CA SER A 654 16.99 -31.95 -42.37
C SER A 654 15.74 -32.01 -43.26
N LEU A 655 14.62 -32.53 -42.74
CA LEU A 655 13.37 -32.67 -43.48
C LEU A 655 12.35 -31.58 -43.11
N LEU A 656 11.72 -31.04 -44.14
CA LEU A 656 10.42 -30.37 -44.04
C LEU A 656 9.32 -31.39 -44.32
N LYS A 657 8.38 -31.56 -43.39
CA LYS A 657 7.22 -32.42 -43.56
C LYS A 657 5.93 -31.62 -43.59
N MET A 658 5.02 -32.01 -44.48
CA MET A 658 3.67 -31.48 -44.58
C MET A 658 2.68 -32.59 -44.26
N TYR A 659 1.82 -32.38 -43.27
CA TYR A 659 0.82 -33.33 -42.81
C TYR A 659 -0.58 -32.75 -42.97
N SER A 660 -1.49 -33.49 -43.60
CA SER A 660 -2.90 -33.07 -43.73
C SER A 660 -3.70 -33.51 -42.51
N LEU A 661 -4.40 -32.56 -41.88
CA LEU A 661 -5.34 -32.84 -40.79
C LEU A 661 -6.67 -33.42 -41.28
N GLU A 662 -7.09 -33.09 -42.50
CA GLU A 662 -8.32 -33.64 -43.11
C GLU A 662 -8.12 -35.10 -43.51
N GLU A 663 -7.03 -35.40 -44.20
CA GLU A 663 -6.75 -36.75 -44.73
C GLU A 663 -5.97 -37.64 -43.75
N GLN A 664 -5.50 -37.10 -42.63
CA GLN A 664 -4.71 -37.80 -41.61
C GLN A 664 -3.52 -38.59 -42.18
N ARG A 665 -2.83 -37.99 -43.16
CA ARG A 665 -1.65 -38.57 -43.79
C ARG A 665 -0.56 -37.53 -44.06
N GLN A 666 0.67 -38.00 -44.12
CA GLN A 666 1.79 -37.20 -44.59
C GLN A 666 1.69 -36.97 -46.10
N LEU A 667 1.60 -35.71 -46.52
CA LEU A 667 1.50 -35.32 -47.92
C LEU A 667 2.88 -35.20 -48.57
N ARG A 668 3.85 -34.62 -47.86
CA ARG A 668 5.20 -34.37 -48.39
C ARG A 668 6.28 -34.63 -47.35
N SER A 669 7.46 -35.03 -47.85
CA SER A 669 8.72 -35.14 -47.11
C SER A 669 9.81 -34.60 -48.04
N ILE A 670 10.41 -33.46 -47.72
CA ILE A 670 11.43 -32.84 -48.58
C ILE A 670 12.70 -32.60 -47.78
N THR A 671 13.84 -33.01 -48.32
CA THR A 671 15.17 -32.61 -47.88
C THR A 671 15.57 -31.33 -48.60
N MET A 672 15.74 -30.23 -47.86
CA MET A 672 16.13 -28.93 -48.44
C MET A 672 17.65 -28.73 -48.36
N SER A 673 18.26 -29.13 -47.24
CA SER A 673 19.69 -29.02 -46.98
C SER A 673 20.24 -30.32 -46.36
N ASN A 674 21.57 -30.38 -46.22
CA ASN A 674 22.26 -31.48 -45.53
C ASN A 674 22.46 -31.20 -44.02
N MET A 675 22.01 -30.04 -43.54
CA MET A 675 22.13 -29.62 -42.15
C MET A 675 20.73 -29.50 -41.51
N ALA A 676 20.68 -29.35 -40.19
CA ALA A 676 19.44 -29.19 -39.46
C ALA A 676 18.67 -27.92 -39.90
N LEU A 677 17.35 -28.02 -39.93
CA LEU A 677 16.46 -26.89 -40.16
C LEU A 677 16.11 -26.24 -38.82
N SER A 678 16.17 -24.90 -38.75
CA SER A 678 16.01 -24.17 -37.49
C SER A 678 14.60 -23.67 -37.24
N SER A 679 13.98 -23.05 -38.24
CA SER A 679 12.67 -22.38 -38.11
C SER A 679 11.93 -22.37 -39.44
N CYS A 680 10.61 -22.29 -39.39
CA CYS A 680 9.76 -22.27 -40.57
C CYS A 680 8.65 -21.24 -40.45
N GLN A 681 8.25 -20.61 -41.55
CA GLN A 681 7.17 -19.63 -41.57
C GLN A 681 6.36 -19.78 -42.87
N VAL A 682 5.04 -19.85 -42.73
CA VAL A 682 4.12 -19.94 -43.87
C VAL A 682 3.78 -18.54 -44.32
N MET A 683 3.93 -18.24 -45.62
CA MET A 683 3.55 -16.95 -46.16
C MET A 683 2.02 -16.78 -46.19
N PRO A 684 1.49 -15.54 -46.15
CA PRO A 684 0.04 -15.28 -46.20
C PRO A 684 -0.66 -15.89 -47.43
N ASP A 685 0.07 -16.03 -48.54
CA ASP A 685 -0.43 -16.68 -49.76
C ASP A 685 -0.73 -18.18 -49.60
N SER A 686 -0.31 -18.81 -48.48
CA SER A 686 -0.36 -20.24 -48.20
C SER A 686 0.33 -21.13 -49.24
N LYS A 687 1.01 -20.53 -50.22
CA LYS A 687 1.63 -21.20 -51.36
C LYS A 687 3.12 -21.35 -51.17
N THR A 688 3.73 -20.48 -50.36
CA THR A 688 5.17 -20.44 -50.15
C THR A 688 5.51 -20.59 -48.67
N ILE A 689 6.55 -21.37 -48.38
CA ILE A 689 7.08 -21.59 -47.04
C ILE A 689 8.53 -21.13 -47.02
N VAL A 690 8.86 -20.31 -46.03
CA VAL A 690 10.23 -19.87 -45.76
C VAL A 690 10.81 -20.78 -44.68
N VAL A 691 12.02 -21.30 -44.92
CA VAL A 691 12.69 -22.23 -44.00
C VAL A 691 14.12 -21.77 -43.75
N GLY A 692 14.49 -21.59 -42.48
CA GLY A 692 15.85 -21.32 -42.04
C GLY A 692 16.63 -22.61 -41.80
N SER A 693 17.91 -22.62 -42.14
CA SER A 693 18.78 -23.79 -42.05
C SER A 693 20.14 -23.43 -41.45
N TRP A 694 20.78 -24.41 -40.81
CA TRP A 694 22.11 -24.26 -40.20
C TRP A 694 23.26 -24.27 -41.22
N ASP A 695 22.97 -24.36 -42.52
CA ASP A 695 23.93 -24.17 -43.60
C ASP A 695 24.05 -22.71 -44.06
N ASN A 696 23.58 -21.78 -43.22
CA ASN A 696 23.60 -20.33 -43.38
C ASN A 696 22.58 -19.78 -44.42
N ASN A 697 21.76 -20.65 -45.00
CA ASN A 697 20.80 -20.29 -46.03
C ASN A 697 19.36 -20.25 -45.50
N VAL A 698 18.53 -19.45 -46.18
CA VAL A 698 17.08 -19.42 -46.06
C VAL A 698 16.48 -19.87 -47.39
N TYR A 699 15.59 -20.85 -47.34
CA TYR A 699 14.97 -21.46 -48.50
C TYR A 699 13.51 -21.03 -48.66
N PHE A 700 13.12 -20.73 -49.90
CA PHE A 700 11.73 -20.48 -50.28
C PHE A 700 11.18 -21.71 -51.00
N TYR A 701 10.22 -22.39 -50.39
CA TYR A 701 9.62 -23.61 -50.94
C TYR A 701 8.20 -23.36 -51.41
N SER A 702 7.90 -23.67 -52.68
CA SER A 702 6.52 -23.63 -53.17
C SER A 702 5.80 -24.94 -52.89
N VAL A 703 4.69 -24.84 -52.16
CA VAL A 703 3.76 -25.95 -51.90
C VAL A 703 3.04 -26.38 -53.18
N GLU A 704 2.67 -25.41 -54.03
CA GLU A 704 1.95 -25.65 -55.29
C GLU A 704 2.80 -26.42 -56.30
N PHE A 705 4.05 -25.99 -56.52
CA PHE A 705 4.95 -26.61 -57.49
C PHE A 705 5.85 -27.72 -56.91
N GLY A 706 5.88 -27.84 -55.58
CA GLY A 706 6.64 -28.86 -54.88
C GLY A 706 8.16 -28.73 -55.00
N ARG A 707 8.69 -27.53 -55.24
CA ARG A 707 10.11 -27.26 -55.49
C ARG A 707 10.61 -26.05 -54.71
N ILE A 708 11.93 -26.00 -54.52
CA ILE A 708 12.63 -24.80 -54.04
C ILE A 708 12.51 -23.73 -55.12
N LEU A 709 11.92 -22.59 -54.78
CA LEU A 709 11.81 -21.43 -55.66
C LEU A 709 13.10 -20.62 -55.67
N ASP A 710 13.63 -20.36 -54.48
CA ASP A 710 14.82 -19.53 -54.30
C ASP A 710 15.60 -19.92 -53.04
N THR A 711 16.88 -19.56 -53.02
CA THR A 711 17.82 -19.79 -51.91
C THR A 711 18.56 -18.50 -51.60
N LEU A 712 18.28 -17.95 -50.42
CA LEU A 712 18.90 -16.73 -49.93
C LEU A 712 20.02 -17.08 -48.96
N ARG A 713 21.27 -16.77 -49.32
CA ARG A 713 22.40 -16.86 -48.38
C ARG A 713 22.35 -15.69 -47.42
N ALA A 714 21.62 -15.86 -46.32
CA ALA A 714 21.31 -14.78 -45.41
C ALA A 714 22.48 -14.43 -44.49
N HIS A 715 23.22 -15.42 -43.99
CA HIS A 715 24.16 -15.24 -42.88
C HIS A 715 25.52 -15.93 -43.11
N ASP A 716 26.47 -15.71 -42.20
CA ASP A 716 27.79 -16.36 -42.23
C ASP A 716 27.92 -17.51 -41.21
N ASP A 717 26.93 -17.66 -40.34
CA ASP A 717 26.74 -18.79 -39.42
C ASP A 717 25.26 -19.25 -39.45
N ALA A 718 24.92 -20.24 -38.63
CA ALA A 718 23.61 -20.87 -38.57
C ALA A 718 22.48 -19.88 -38.30
N VAL A 719 21.43 -19.94 -39.13
CA VAL A 719 20.21 -19.14 -38.94
C VAL A 719 19.45 -19.69 -37.73
N SER A 720 19.20 -18.85 -36.73
CA SER A 720 18.54 -19.23 -35.48
C SER A 720 17.02 -19.13 -35.55
N CYS A 721 16.48 -18.02 -36.08
CA CYS A 721 15.05 -17.76 -36.18
C CYS A 721 14.74 -16.93 -37.43
N ILE A 722 13.55 -17.13 -38.00
CA ILE A 722 13.01 -16.34 -39.09
C ILE A 722 11.65 -15.78 -38.70
N TYR A 723 11.34 -14.58 -39.16
CA TYR A 723 10.05 -13.95 -38.94
C TYR A 723 9.62 -13.18 -40.19
N TRP A 724 8.39 -13.42 -40.67
CA TRP A 724 7.84 -12.79 -41.87
C TRP A 724 6.59 -12.00 -41.53
N GLN A 725 6.57 -10.72 -41.88
CA GLN A 725 5.39 -9.86 -41.74
C GLN A 725 5.51 -8.62 -42.63
N ASN A 726 4.39 -8.14 -43.20
CA ASN A 726 4.32 -6.93 -44.03
C ASN A 726 5.39 -6.87 -45.14
N ASP A 727 5.54 -7.97 -45.90
CA ASP A 727 6.53 -8.13 -46.98
C ASP A 727 8.01 -7.90 -46.55
N THR A 728 8.25 -7.99 -45.24
CA THR A 728 9.57 -7.89 -44.61
C THR A 728 9.92 -9.22 -43.97
N LEU A 729 11.10 -9.74 -44.30
CA LEU A 729 11.67 -10.92 -43.66
C LEU A 729 12.79 -10.50 -42.72
N LEU A 730 12.69 -10.91 -41.46
CA LEU A 730 13.73 -10.78 -40.46
C LEU A 730 14.41 -12.14 -40.30
N THR A 731 15.74 -12.15 -40.37
CA THR A 731 16.56 -13.35 -40.15
C THR A 731 17.55 -13.08 -39.02
N SER A 732 17.55 -13.93 -38.00
CA SER A 732 18.53 -13.87 -36.90
C SER A 732 19.52 -15.04 -36.98
N SER A 733 20.74 -14.83 -36.53
CA SER A 733 21.82 -15.81 -36.66
C SER A 733 22.76 -15.85 -35.45
N TRP A 734 23.54 -16.93 -35.35
CA TRP A 734 24.63 -17.06 -34.40
C TRP A 734 25.88 -16.23 -34.76
N ASP A 735 25.91 -15.62 -35.94
CA ASP A 735 26.93 -14.63 -36.34
C ASP A 735 26.81 -13.27 -35.63
N SER A 736 25.96 -13.18 -34.61
CA SER A 736 25.64 -11.98 -33.83
C SER A 736 24.94 -10.88 -34.63
N THR A 737 24.30 -11.21 -35.76
CA THR A 737 23.54 -10.23 -36.54
C THR A 737 22.07 -10.63 -36.74
N VAL A 738 21.22 -9.62 -36.84
CA VAL A 738 19.86 -9.74 -37.41
C VAL A 738 19.80 -8.94 -38.70
N LYS A 739 19.37 -9.57 -39.80
CA LYS A 739 19.23 -8.92 -41.10
C LYS A 739 17.77 -8.70 -41.47
N VAL A 740 17.51 -7.57 -42.11
CA VAL A 740 16.18 -7.13 -42.55
C VAL A 740 16.14 -7.16 -44.07
N TRP A 741 15.20 -7.93 -44.63
CA TRP A 741 15.06 -8.10 -46.07
C TRP A 741 13.68 -7.60 -46.50
N GLN A 742 13.64 -6.67 -47.45
CA GLN A 742 12.39 -6.17 -48.01
C GLN A 742 12.11 -6.84 -49.35
N PHE A 743 10.87 -7.33 -49.50
CA PHE A 743 10.41 -8.00 -50.70
C PHE A 743 9.44 -7.06 -51.44
N SER A 744 9.85 -6.58 -52.62
CA SER A 744 8.98 -5.75 -53.47
C SER A 744 8.27 -6.62 -54.51
N PRO A 745 6.95 -6.45 -54.74
CA PRO A 745 6.27 -7.17 -55.82
C PRO A 745 6.87 -6.79 -57.18
N PRO A 746 7.16 -7.76 -58.06
CA PRO A 746 7.73 -7.48 -59.37
C PRO A 746 6.72 -6.71 -60.23
N PRO A 747 7.15 -5.72 -61.04
CA PRO A 747 6.25 -4.92 -61.88
C PRO A 747 5.64 -5.70 -63.06
N SER A 748 5.97 -6.98 -63.26
CA SER A 748 5.39 -7.82 -64.31
C SER A 748 5.24 -9.29 -63.88
N LEU A 749 4.20 -9.96 -64.38
CA LEU A 749 3.72 -11.30 -64.01
C LEU A 749 4.72 -12.46 -64.20
N HIS A 750 5.95 -12.24 -64.68
CA HIS A 750 6.92 -13.29 -65.00
C HIS A 750 8.37 -13.04 -64.50
N GLY A 751 8.58 -12.18 -63.49
CA GLY A 751 9.90 -11.96 -62.87
C GLY A 751 9.89 -12.23 -61.36
N PHE A 752 10.99 -12.76 -60.82
CA PHE A 752 11.14 -13.11 -59.39
C PHE A 752 11.22 -11.88 -58.48
N VAL A 753 10.90 -12.08 -57.20
CA VAL A 753 11.05 -11.08 -56.14
C VAL A 753 12.54 -10.92 -55.81
N SER A 754 13.11 -9.74 -56.06
CA SER A 754 14.46 -9.43 -55.57
C SER A 754 14.36 -9.06 -54.10
N ALA A 755 15.03 -9.83 -53.23
CA ALA A 755 15.18 -9.48 -51.82
C ALA A 755 16.28 -8.42 -51.69
N GLU A 756 15.93 -7.22 -51.28
CA GLU A 756 16.92 -6.18 -50.96
C GLU A 756 17.23 -6.21 -49.46
N ASN A 757 18.52 -6.24 -49.11
CA ASN A 757 18.96 -6.14 -47.73
C ASN A 757 18.87 -4.67 -47.31
N MET A 758 17.94 -4.36 -46.41
CA MET A 758 17.67 -3.02 -45.91
C MET A 758 18.62 -2.58 -44.81
N GLY A 759 19.26 -3.53 -44.12
CA GLY A 759 20.13 -3.26 -42.98
C GLY A 759 20.42 -4.50 -42.13
N HIS A 760 21.36 -4.33 -41.20
CA HIS A 760 21.69 -5.32 -40.19
C HIS A 760 21.73 -4.66 -38.81
N LEU A 761 21.36 -5.44 -37.79
CA LEU A 761 21.43 -5.07 -36.39
C LEU A 761 22.54 -5.91 -35.76
N ASP A 762 23.51 -5.25 -35.14
CA ASP A 762 24.69 -5.89 -34.56
C ASP A 762 24.53 -6.13 -33.06
N HIS A 763 24.90 -7.32 -32.60
CA HIS A 763 24.87 -7.74 -31.21
C HIS A 763 26.25 -8.15 -30.70
N ASP A 764 26.44 -8.12 -29.39
CA ASP A 764 27.72 -8.54 -28.77
C ASP A 764 27.90 -10.07 -28.77
N SER A 765 26.81 -10.82 -28.87
CA SER A 765 26.78 -12.29 -28.83
C SER A 765 25.68 -12.85 -29.73
N GLY A 766 25.81 -14.13 -30.09
CA GLY A 766 24.93 -14.79 -31.06
C GLY A 766 23.45 -14.73 -30.66
N VAL A 767 22.58 -14.43 -31.62
CA VAL A 767 21.15 -14.23 -31.40
C VAL A 767 20.43 -15.58 -31.38
N THR A 768 19.69 -15.85 -30.31
CA THR A 768 19.05 -17.14 -30.06
C THR A 768 17.58 -17.15 -30.48
N HIS A 769 16.88 -16.05 -30.25
CA HIS A 769 15.47 -15.89 -30.59
C HIS A 769 15.15 -14.43 -30.92
N MET A 770 14.09 -14.23 -31.70
CA MET A 770 13.64 -12.92 -32.15
C MET A 770 12.12 -12.86 -32.23
N THR A 771 11.56 -11.71 -31.88
CA THR A 771 10.15 -11.36 -32.05
C THR A 771 10.01 -9.88 -32.46
N THR A 772 8.86 -9.50 -32.99
CA THR A 772 8.54 -8.11 -33.36
C THR A 772 7.16 -7.73 -32.83
N ASP A 773 6.85 -6.44 -32.86
CA ASP A 773 5.52 -5.88 -32.66
C ASP A 773 4.58 -6.09 -33.87
N ALA A 774 3.29 -5.82 -33.68
CA ALA A 774 2.27 -6.00 -34.72
C ALA A 774 2.47 -5.10 -35.96
N ASP A 775 3.19 -4.00 -35.83
CA ASP A 775 3.44 -3.07 -36.93
C ASP A 775 4.83 -3.25 -37.58
N CYS A 776 5.65 -4.17 -37.08
CA CYS A 776 7.06 -4.32 -37.46
C CYS A 776 7.88 -3.03 -37.32
N SER A 777 7.59 -2.24 -36.30
CA SER A 777 8.39 -1.06 -35.95
C SER A 777 9.56 -1.40 -35.04
N CYS A 778 9.41 -2.41 -34.18
CA CYS A 778 10.37 -2.73 -33.13
C CYS A 778 10.73 -4.22 -33.13
N VAL A 779 12.02 -4.52 -33.12
CA VAL A 779 12.54 -5.89 -33.06
C VAL A 779 13.15 -6.16 -31.70
N ILE A 780 12.73 -7.25 -31.08
CA ILE A 780 13.27 -7.70 -29.80
C ILE A 780 14.03 -9.01 -30.01
N THR A 781 15.23 -9.06 -29.45
CA THR A 781 16.17 -10.15 -29.65
C THR A 781 16.73 -10.62 -28.32
N GLY A 782 16.84 -11.94 -28.14
CA GLY A 782 17.55 -12.56 -27.03
C GLY A 782 18.90 -13.10 -27.49
N THR A 783 19.94 -12.95 -26.67
CA THR A 783 21.30 -13.43 -26.98
C THR A 783 21.71 -14.63 -26.13
N LYS A 784 22.81 -15.25 -26.54
CA LYS A 784 23.42 -16.36 -25.80
C LYS A 784 23.95 -15.97 -24.42
N ASP A 785 24.29 -14.71 -24.22
CA ASP A 785 24.87 -14.20 -22.98
C ASP A 785 23.81 -13.71 -21.98
N GLY A 786 22.52 -13.94 -22.25
CA GLY A 786 21.43 -13.55 -21.35
C GLY A 786 20.94 -12.11 -21.51
N GLN A 787 21.35 -11.44 -22.58
CA GLN A 787 20.96 -10.07 -22.86
C GLN A 787 19.75 -10.02 -23.80
N ILE A 788 18.91 -9.01 -23.60
CA ILE A 788 17.75 -8.73 -24.45
C ILE A 788 17.92 -7.33 -25.04
N TYR A 789 17.85 -7.23 -26.37
CA TYR A 789 17.98 -5.96 -27.08
C TYR A 789 16.63 -5.60 -27.73
N VAL A 790 16.26 -4.33 -27.63
CA VAL A 790 15.10 -3.73 -28.29
C VAL A 790 15.60 -2.74 -29.33
N TRP A 791 15.29 -2.99 -30.59
CA TRP A 791 15.72 -2.23 -31.75
C TRP A 791 14.55 -1.52 -32.40
N ASP A 792 14.77 -0.29 -32.84
CA ASP A 792 13.86 0.41 -33.74
C ASP A 792 14.27 0.11 -35.19
N LEU A 793 13.37 -0.52 -35.95
CA LEU A 793 13.62 -0.90 -37.34
C LEU A 793 13.65 0.31 -38.29
N ALA A 794 12.88 1.36 -38.00
CA ALA A 794 12.82 2.52 -38.88
C ALA A 794 14.15 3.27 -38.92
N ASN A 795 14.80 3.38 -37.77
CA ASN A 795 16.07 4.08 -37.61
C ASN A 795 17.29 3.15 -37.51
N GLN A 796 17.10 1.83 -37.45
CA GLN A 796 18.14 0.81 -37.25
C GLN A 796 19.04 1.10 -36.03
N HIS A 797 18.44 1.63 -34.96
CA HIS A 797 19.16 2.02 -33.75
C HIS A 797 18.72 1.21 -32.54
N LEU A 798 19.68 0.97 -31.65
CA LEU A 798 19.43 0.32 -30.38
C LEU A 798 18.64 1.26 -29.46
N VAL A 799 17.43 0.85 -29.09
CA VAL A 799 16.60 1.59 -28.14
C VAL A 799 17.02 1.25 -26.71
N ARG A 800 17.11 -0.05 -26.40
CA ARG A 800 17.44 -0.53 -25.04
C ARG A 800 18.17 -1.87 -25.05
N GLN A 801 19.02 -2.03 -24.04
CA GLN A 801 19.73 -3.26 -23.71
C GLN A 801 19.41 -3.65 -22.26
N HIS A 802 19.09 -4.93 -22.06
CA HIS A 802 18.58 -5.46 -20.81
C HIS A 802 19.39 -6.70 -20.40
N ASN A 803 20.09 -6.63 -19.27
CA ASN A 803 20.91 -7.73 -18.74
C ASN A 803 20.17 -8.39 -17.57
N HIS A 804 19.22 -9.27 -17.87
CA HIS A 804 18.36 -9.86 -16.84
C HIS A 804 18.57 -11.36 -16.65
N HIS A 805 19.09 -12.10 -17.63
CA HIS A 805 19.37 -13.53 -17.50
C HIS A 805 20.87 -13.76 -17.28
N ASP A 806 21.22 -14.70 -16.39
CA ASP A 806 22.61 -15.13 -16.15
C ASP A 806 23.06 -16.26 -17.11
N GLY A 807 22.22 -16.60 -18.08
CA GLY A 807 22.44 -17.66 -19.06
C GLY A 807 21.67 -17.40 -20.36
N LYS A 808 21.75 -18.34 -21.30
CA LYS A 808 21.17 -18.20 -22.64
C LYS A 808 19.67 -17.87 -22.58
N VAL A 809 19.25 -16.83 -23.31
CA VAL A 809 17.82 -16.55 -23.52
C VAL A 809 17.27 -17.58 -24.50
N ASN A 810 16.24 -18.33 -24.12
CA ASN A 810 15.65 -19.37 -24.97
C ASN A 810 14.52 -18.82 -25.84
N SER A 811 13.64 -17.98 -25.29
CA SER A 811 12.53 -17.40 -26.03
C SER A 811 12.14 -16.03 -25.47
N VAL A 812 11.68 -15.16 -26.36
CA VAL A 812 11.27 -13.79 -26.08
C VAL A 812 9.95 -13.52 -26.80
N LEU A 813 9.01 -12.85 -26.14
CA LEU A 813 7.70 -12.49 -26.68
C LEU A 813 7.30 -11.06 -26.30
N LEU A 814 6.60 -10.39 -27.21
CA LEU A 814 5.88 -9.16 -26.89
C LEU A 814 4.39 -9.47 -26.67
N SER A 815 3.80 -8.89 -25.64
CA SER A 815 2.36 -8.93 -25.42
C SER A 815 1.64 -8.05 -26.43
N PRO A 816 0.68 -8.60 -27.21
CA PRO A 816 -0.05 -7.84 -28.23
C PRO A 816 -0.88 -6.67 -27.66
N GLU A 817 -1.30 -6.76 -26.39
CA GLU A 817 -2.27 -5.83 -25.79
C GLU A 817 -1.69 -4.96 -24.66
N LYS A 818 -0.60 -5.39 -24.02
CA LYS A 818 -0.16 -4.83 -22.72
C LYS A 818 1.21 -4.17 -22.71
N HIS A 819 1.88 -4.04 -23.85
CA HIS A 819 3.26 -3.51 -23.91
C HIS A 819 4.18 -4.21 -22.88
N GLN A 820 4.03 -5.52 -22.73
CA GLN A 820 4.86 -6.33 -21.82
C GLN A 820 5.83 -7.19 -22.63
N LEU A 821 7.08 -7.20 -22.23
CA LEU A 821 8.13 -8.02 -22.79
C LEU A 821 8.35 -9.25 -21.89
N LEU A 822 8.08 -10.44 -22.41
CA LEU A 822 8.33 -11.69 -21.69
C LEU A 822 9.60 -12.35 -22.19
N SER A 823 10.41 -12.85 -21.26
CA SER A 823 11.68 -13.50 -21.54
C SER A 823 11.87 -14.71 -20.63
N CYS A 824 12.50 -15.74 -21.19
CA CYS A 824 12.85 -16.96 -20.47
C CYS A 824 14.24 -17.43 -20.89
N GLY A 825 14.97 -18.05 -19.96
CA GLY A 825 16.35 -18.47 -20.19
C GLY A 825 16.71 -19.81 -19.54
N GLU A 826 17.97 -20.20 -19.74
CA GLU A 826 18.62 -21.35 -19.11
C GLU A 826 18.72 -21.23 -17.59
N ASP A 827 18.52 -20.02 -17.04
CA ASP A 827 18.56 -19.71 -15.62
C ASP A 827 17.26 -20.08 -14.87
N GLU A 828 16.31 -20.77 -15.51
CA GLU A 828 15.05 -21.26 -14.93
C GLU A 828 14.06 -20.16 -14.48
N TYR A 829 14.32 -18.91 -14.89
CA TYR A 829 13.48 -17.77 -14.57
C TYR A 829 12.59 -17.35 -15.74
N LEU A 830 11.32 -17.07 -15.42
CA LEU A 830 10.39 -16.33 -16.28
C LEU A 830 10.40 -14.87 -15.84
N ARG A 831 10.79 -13.97 -16.73
CA ARG A 831 10.82 -12.52 -16.48
C ARG A 831 9.84 -11.79 -17.35
N VAL A 832 9.07 -10.90 -16.74
CA VAL A 832 8.15 -9.98 -17.43
C VAL A 832 8.61 -8.57 -17.17
N LEU A 833 8.89 -7.85 -18.25
CA LEU A 833 9.42 -6.50 -18.29
C LEU A 833 8.37 -5.57 -18.89
N ASP A 834 8.31 -4.33 -18.42
CA ASP A 834 7.56 -3.28 -19.10
C ASP A 834 8.31 -2.86 -20.37
N PHE A 835 7.64 -2.89 -21.51
CA PHE A 835 8.25 -2.54 -22.79
C PHE A 835 8.67 -1.07 -22.81
N GLU A 836 7.91 -0.13 -22.22
CA GLU A 836 8.23 1.29 -22.32
C GLU A 836 9.33 1.74 -21.34
N THR A 837 9.29 1.27 -20.11
CA THR A 837 10.26 1.70 -19.08
C THR A 837 11.45 0.76 -18.95
N GLY A 838 11.33 -0.48 -19.43
CA GLY A 838 12.35 -1.52 -19.23
C GLY A 838 12.46 -2.01 -17.79
N THR A 839 11.45 -1.70 -16.95
CA THR A 839 11.43 -2.13 -15.55
C THR A 839 10.93 -3.57 -15.42
N GLU A 840 11.51 -4.32 -14.48
CA GLU A 840 11.04 -5.67 -14.15
C GLU A 840 9.68 -5.58 -13.44
N ILE A 841 8.65 -6.13 -14.07
CA ILE A 841 7.31 -6.24 -13.51
C ILE A 841 7.29 -7.39 -12.50
N PHE A 842 7.77 -8.57 -12.89
CA PHE A 842 8.02 -9.67 -11.97
C PHE A 842 9.04 -10.66 -12.52
N VAL A 843 9.66 -11.39 -11.57
CA VAL A 843 10.56 -12.51 -11.83
C VAL A 843 10.01 -13.74 -11.11
N LYS A 844 9.84 -14.85 -11.83
CA LYS A 844 9.35 -16.11 -11.26
C LYS A 844 10.35 -17.22 -11.49
N ASP A 845 10.73 -17.88 -10.39
CA ASP A 845 11.46 -19.14 -10.43
C ASP A 845 10.49 -20.28 -10.80
N VAL A 846 10.74 -20.90 -11.95
CA VAL A 846 9.92 -21.98 -12.53
C VAL A 846 10.49 -23.36 -12.21
N LYS A 847 11.70 -23.44 -11.62
CA LYS A 847 12.42 -24.68 -11.22
C LYS A 847 12.64 -25.69 -12.35
N ASP A 848 12.43 -25.26 -13.58
CA ASP A 848 12.67 -26.02 -14.80
C ASP A 848 12.93 -25.03 -15.94
N GLU A 849 13.77 -25.46 -16.87
CA GLU A 849 14.20 -24.64 -17.99
C GLU A 849 13.08 -24.48 -19.01
N ILE A 850 12.66 -23.25 -19.30
CA ILE A 850 11.68 -22.95 -20.34
C ILE A 850 12.39 -22.84 -21.69
N LYS A 851 11.95 -23.62 -22.67
CA LYS A 851 12.50 -23.64 -24.03
C LYS A 851 11.74 -22.76 -25.00
N CYS A 852 10.41 -22.66 -24.85
CA CYS A 852 9.57 -21.91 -25.78
C CYS A 852 8.33 -21.33 -25.10
N MET A 853 7.81 -20.24 -25.66
CA MET A 853 6.64 -19.54 -25.13
C MET A 853 5.67 -19.14 -26.25
N LYS A 854 4.37 -19.11 -25.96
CA LYS A 854 3.33 -18.44 -26.77
C LYS A 854 2.24 -17.84 -25.87
N MET A 855 1.64 -16.75 -26.31
CA MET A 855 0.66 -15.99 -25.53
C MET A 855 -0.62 -15.73 -26.32
N MET A 856 -1.75 -15.72 -25.63
CA MET A 856 -3.05 -15.32 -26.17
C MET A 856 -3.86 -14.59 -25.12
N GLY A 857 -4.11 -13.30 -25.37
CA GLY A 857 -4.68 -12.41 -24.37
C GLY A 857 -3.80 -12.41 -23.11
N ASN A 858 -4.37 -12.82 -21.98
CA ASN A 858 -3.68 -12.84 -20.68
C ASN A 858 -3.13 -14.22 -20.29
N VAL A 859 -3.27 -15.22 -21.17
CA VAL A 859 -2.78 -16.58 -20.93
C VAL A 859 -1.43 -16.76 -21.61
N LEU A 860 -0.42 -17.14 -20.83
CA LEU A 860 0.89 -17.52 -21.32
C LEU A 860 1.03 -19.05 -21.27
N LEU A 861 1.44 -19.63 -22.39
CA LEU A 861 1.74 -21.05 -22.53
C LEU A 861 3.26 -21.19 -22.65
N THR A 862 3.84 -22.05 -21.82
CA THR A 862 5.29 -22.28 -21.79
C THR A 862 5.60 -23.76 -21.90
N GLY A 863 6.61 -24.09 -22.70
CA GLY A 863 7.12 -25.45 -22.89
C GLY A 863 8.44 -25.61 -22.15
N THR A 864 8.52 -26.62 -21.29
CA THR A 864 9.68 -26.87 -20.43
C THR A 864 10.59 -27.97 -20.95
N ARG A 865 11.81 -28.04 -20.42
CA ARG A 865 12.77 -29.10 -20.70
C ARG A 865 12.34 -30.47 -20.18
N SER A 866 11.56 -30.54 -19.09
CA SER A 866 11.01 -31.81 -18.61
C SER A 866 9.88 -32.38 -19.47
N GLY A 867 9.48 -31.71 -20.55
CA GLY A 867 8.40 -32.16 -21.43
C GLY A 867 7.00 -31.73 -20.99
N LYS A 868 6.92 -30.83 -20.01
CA LYS A 868 5.65 -30.30 -19.48
C LYS A 868 5.24 -29.02 -20.18
N LEU A 869 3.93 -28.88 -20.37
CA LEU A 869 3.27 -27.67 -20.82
C LEU A 869 2.65 -26.96 -19.61
N GLN A 870 3.07 -25.72 -19.38
CA GLN A 870 2.61 -24.91 -18.27
C GLN A 870 1.71 -23.76 -18.76
N VAL A 871 0.56 -23.59 -18.11
CA VAL A 871 -0.44 -22.55 -18.38
C VAL A 871 -0.36 -21.51 -17.27
N TRP A 872 -0.02 -20.29 -17.64
CA TRP A 872 0.21 -19.16 -16.75
C TRP A 872 -0.88 -18.10 -16.92
N ASP A 873 -1.33 -17.56 -15.80
CA ASP A 873 -2.11 -16.33 -15.74
C ASP A 873 -1.14 -15.17 -15.51
N ILE A 874 -0.91 -14.36 -16.55
CA ILE A 874 0.05 -13.24 -16.49
C ILE A 874 -0.42 -12.19 -15.48
N ASP A 875 -1.73 -11.98 -15.33
CA ASP A 875 -2.29 -10.93 -14.46
C ASP A 875 -2.07 -11.20 -12.99
N LYS A 876 -2.01 -12.49 -12.63
CA LYS A 876 -1.77 -12.95 -11.27
C LYS A 876 -0.34 -13.45 -11.04
N ALA A 877 0.50 -13.44 -12.08
CA ALA A 877 1.84 -14.04 -12.07
C ALA A 877 1.87 -15.46 -11.48
N GLN A 878 0.83 -16.25 -11.77
CA GLN A 878 0.62 -17.57 -11.17
C GLN A 878 0.54 -18.66 -12.23
N LEU A 879 1.22 -19.77 -11.92
CA LEU A 879 1.06 -21.03 -12.66
C LEU A 879 -0.32 -21.59 -12.29
N VAL A 880 -1.20 -21.69 -13.28
CA VAL A 880 -2.56 -22.20 -13.08
C VAL A 880 -2.60 -23.72 -13.21
N LYS A 881 -1.92 -24.23 -14.24
CA LYS A 881 -1.93 -25.67 -14.52
C LYS A 881 -0.63 -26.12 -15.18
N GLU A 882 -0.22 -27.33 -14.82
CA GLU A 882 0.86 -28.07 -15.47
C GLU A 882 0.27 -29.33 -16.12
N ILE A 883 0.67 -29.60 -17.37
CA ILE A 883 0.18 -30.72 -18.19
C ILE A 883 1.40 -31.48 -18.71
N ASP A 884 1.46 -32.79 -18.43
CA ASP A 884 2.47 -33.66 -19.00
C ASP A 884 2.19 -33.86 -20.50
N ALA A 885 2.93 -33.14 -21.35
CA ALA A 885 2.65 -33.10 -22.79
C ALA A 885 3.50 -34.12 -23.56
N HIS A 886 4.79 -34.23 -23.25
CA HIS A 886 5.75 -35.03 -23.98
C HIS A 886 6.71 -35.74 -23.00
N SER A 887 7.41 -36.78 -23.48
CA SER A 887 8.39 -37.50 -22.65
C SER A 887 9.75 -36.79 -22.57
N ASP A 888 9.97 -35.80 -23.43
CA ASP A 888 11.20 -35.02 -23.55
C ASP A 888 10.87 -33.55 -23.85
N ALA A 889 11.87 -32.67 -23.83
CA ALA A 889 11.74 -31.21 -23.90
C ALA A 889 10.78 -30.72 -24.99
N VAL A 890 9.89 -29.78 -24.64
CA VAL A 890 9.00 -29.10 -25.61
C VAL A 890 9.78 -27.96 -26.26
N THR A 891 10.16 -28.14 -27.53
CA THR A 891 11.06 -27.25 -28.26
C THR A 891 10.36 -26.08 -28.94
N CYS A 892 9.12 -26.27 -29.37
CA CYS A 892 8.35 -25.23 -30.05
C CYS A 892 6.84 -25.31 -29.75
N LEU A 893 6.20 -24.14 -29.80
CA LEU A 893 4.76 -23.96 -29.60
C LEU A 893 4.19 -23.10 -30.72
N HIS A 894 3.08 -23.54 -31.31
CA HIS A 894 2.30 -22.74 -32.26
C HIS A 894 0.84 -22.72 -31.84
N LEU A 895 0.31 -21.52 -31.65
CA LEU A 895 -1.05 -21.29 -31.20
C LEU A 895 -1.87 -20.66 -32.32
N ILE A 896 -3.06 -21.19 -32.53
CA ILE A 896 -4.00 -20.79 -33.58
C ILE A 896 -5.10 -19.93 -32.95
N GLU A 897 -5.66 -18.97 -33.69
CA GLU A 897 -6.71 -18.04 -33.22
C GLU A 897 -7.95 -18.74 -32.64
N THR A 898 -8.21 -19.99 -33.02
CA THR A 898 -9.30 -20.84 -32.50
C THR A 898 -9.01 -21.44 -31.12
N GLY A 899 -7.82 -21.20 -30.54
CA GLY A 899 -7.35 -21.78 -29.28
C GLY A 899 -6.71 -23.16 -29.40
N THR A 900 -6.58 -23.68 -30.61
CA THR A 900 -5.89 -24.96 -30.85
C THR A 900 -4.38 -24.74 -30.71
N LEU A 901 -3.71 -25.61 -29.94
CA LEU A 901 -2.26 -25.54 -29.69
C LEU A 901 -1.56 -26.73 -30.36
N LEU A 902 -0.47 -26.43 -31.06
CA LEU A 902 0.50 -27.40 -31.57
C LEU A 902 1.78 -27.36 -30.72
N THR A 903 2.25 -28.54 -30.32
CA THR A 903 3.49 -28.72 -29.56
C THR A 903 4.46 -29.58 -30.37
N GLY A 904 5.73 -29.16 -30.44
CA GLY A 904 6.82 -29.96 -30.95
C GLY A 904 7.79 -30.31 -29.83
N SER A 905 8.35 -31.51 -29.86
CA SER A 905 9.24 -32.00 -28.81
C SER A 905 10.48 -32.68 -29.35
N ALA A 906 11.50 -32.74 -28.50
CA ALA A 906 12.68 -33.57 -28.67
C ALA A 906 12.37 -35.08 -28.70
N ASP A 907 11.18 -35.49 -28.24
CA ASP A 907 10.69 -36.87 -28.34
C ASP A 907 10.32 -37.31 -29.78
N ARG A 908 10.55 -36.43 -30.77
CA ARG A 908 10.32 -36.64 -32.21
C ARG A 908 8.84 -36.64 -32.60
N THR A 909 7.97 -36.19 -31.71
CA THR A 909 6.53 -36.16 -31.94
C THR A 909 5.96 -34.74 -31.96
N VAL A 910 4.84 -34.61 -32.65
CA VAL A 910 4.01 -33.41 -32.74
C VAL A 910 2.69 -33.68 -32.04
N GLY A 911 2.33 -32.85 -31.06
CA GLY A 911 1.06 -32.93 -30.33
C GLY A 911 0.06 -31.89 -30.81
N LEU A 912 -1.20 -32.30 -30.99
CA LEU A 912 -2.34 -31.43 -31.27
C LEU A 912 -3.26 -31.37 -30.05
N TRP A 913 -3.48 -30.18 -29.50
CA TRP A 913 -4.24 -29.93 -28.29
C TRP A 913 -5.44 -29.02 -28.60
N LYS A 914 -6.62 -29.39 -28.10
CA LYS A 914 -7.84 -28.60 -28.27
C LYS A 914 -8.44 -28.22 -26.91
N PRO A 915 -8.95 -26.98 -26.77
CA PRO A 915 -9.73 -26.57 -25.60
C PRO A 915 -11.11 -27.25 -25.61
N ALA A 916 -11.59 -27.63 -24.43
CA ALA A 916 -12.76 -28.51 -24.25
C ALA A 916 -14.11 -27.97 -24.80
N ASN A 917 -14.19 -26.69 -25.20
CA ASN A 917 -15.43 -26.06 -25.67
C ASN A 917 -15.42 -25.65 -27.15
N THR A 918 -14.45 -26.10 -27.95
CA THR A 918 -14.56 -25.93 -29.41
C THR A 918 -15.52 -26.98 -29.97
N TRP A 919 -16.79 -26.57 -30.14
CA TRP A 919 -17.80 -27.35 -30.86
C TRP A 919 -17.19 -27.87 -32.17
N SER A 920 -17.08 -29.19 -32.30
CA SER A 920 -16.83 -29.82 -33.59
C SER A 920 -18.04 -29.51 -34.49
N PRO A 921 -17.88 -28.89 -35.67
CA PRO A 921 -18.98 -28.94 -36.63
C PRO A 921 -19.21 -30.42 -36.94
N GLY A 922 -20.39 -30.91 -36.56
CA GLY A 922 -20.82 -32.25 -36.90
C GLY A 922 -20.80 -32.45 -38.41
N LEU A 923 -20.37 -33.65 -38.80
CA LEU A 923 -20.48 -34.26 -40.12
C LEU A 923 -21.75 -33.88 -40.89
#